data_AF-A0A8R2A7W4-F1
#
_entry.id   AF-A0A8R2A7W4-F1
#
_cell.length_a   1.000
_cell.length_b   1.000
_cell.length_c   1.000
_cell.angle_alpha   90.00
_cell.angle_beta   90.00
_cell.angle_gamma   90.00
#
_symmetry.space_group_name_H-M   'P 1'
#
loop_
_entity.id
_entity.type
_entity.pdbx_description
1 polymer ?
#
loop_
_entity_poly.entity_id
_entity_poly.type
_entity_poly.pdbx_seq_one_letter_code
_entity_poly.pdbx_strand_id
1 'polypeptide(L)'
;MFLTRWQKRLYLKKLNCWSISLSSFDCTRTHSTINHESVLPTQAQVVICGTGVVANSLAYHLVENGWSDIVLIDQGKPCGGTSHFGSGTLGLFKPIAERNIIMYSIKLYRQLEAKGYDIGLKQCGSLNLAQTKDRMIALKRRIAYSSPTGLHCEMLGKNELKRLHPFLNTDDLEGGVWVPEDGVADPQAICKSLAKLASEGGAHYVTNCHIQKVVTEEDRIKGVHTSRGFIYCEYFVNCAGMWAREVGNLCSPKVRVPVYPAEHFYVTTSPLPGIGVDLPCIRDFDSHIYAREYNSGFLVGGFEKIAKPAFLNMKLIPPDWKKDMPSDWNHFMPYWEKAMSRIPILKDAVYPTLANSPDTFTPNGKWILGETPEIDNYFVAVGMNGNPLQGAGGIGKAMAEWIIEGKPTQEHLAFDVQRFLDLHNNRMYLQERTKEVVGRHYSIPFPHQNEYKNARKLRCSPLFSVLEKRGAVFGTRMGYERPLYFDTTYNGKGPPPEMPPGTFYKPKFFDFMLEEYHACRESVGIIDMSSFSKMKIQSQCNGVVDWLQSLCTNDVNIPVGGIVHTGMLNERGGYENDCLLVRERENCYLMVSPTSQQTRVLDWLKDHLPKDESIQLADITSMYTVVNIIGPKAGALISELSQTDIDINVQPFTYKTVNIGYASDVMMMAFTHTGEPGFCLYIPSEYALHVYDRLISVGFDYGIRDVGSLTQRFMRIEKFIPFWAEDLTRDTTPFEAGCNHVVKLDKEYFIGKFALQRQKDQGITKKLVMFILDDLDPDKDIWSWGLEPIYRNGKFVGTVTSAGYGFTMEKLVCLAYIRRPFTDNRNRNHMVITNDYILSPTAKYEIDIAGTRFPVTPKIHTPCVNINMQKVSDDSQYVPKVISQITRN
;
A
#
# COMPACT_ATOMS: atom_id res chain seq x y z
N MET A 1 -35.83 -3.38 -20.98
CA MET A 1 -36.09 -4.78 -20.59
C MET A 1 -34.76 -5.55 -20.62
N PHE A 2 -33.88 -5.30 -19.65
CA PHE A 2 -32.58 -5.96 -19.54
C PHE A 2 -32.39 -6.36 -18.07
N LEU A 3 -32.63 -7.64 -17.77
CA LEU A 3 -32.28 -8.23 -16.48
C LEU A 3 -30.86 -8.77 -16.58
N THR A 4 -30.02 -8.46 -15.59
CA THR A 4 -28.64 -8.95 -15.50
C THR A 4 -28.60 -10.46 -15.23
N ARG A 5 -27.52 -11.12 -15.66
CA ARG A 5 -27.28 -12.58 -15.54
C ARG A 5 -27.44 -13.11 -14.10
N TRP A 6 -27.25 -12.24 -13.10
CA TRP A 6 -27.43 -12.51 -11.67
C TRP A 6 -28.90 -12.69 -11.25
N GLN A 7 -29.81 -11.86 -11.78
CA GLN A 7 -31.25 -11.94 -11.47
C GLN A 7 -31.92 -13.19 -12.06
N LYS A 8 -31.41 -13.72 -13.19
CA LYS A 8 -31.87 -15.00 -13.76
C LYS A 8 -31.50 -16.21 -12.90
N ARG A 9 -30.35 -16.19 -12.20
CA ARG A 9 -29.91 -17.30 -11.32
C ARG A 9 -30.67 -17.37 -9.99
N LEU A 10 -31.12 -16.23 -9.46
CA LEU A 10 -31.98 -16.19 -8.25
C LEU A 10 -33.39 -16.75 -8.52
N TYR A 11 -33.91 -16.58 -9.74
CA TYR A 11 -35.22 -17.12 -10.13
C TYR A 11 -35.21 -18.65 -10.27
N LEU A 12 -34.09 -19.23 -10.74
CA LEU A 12 -33.95 -20.68 -10.91
C LEU A 12 -33.72 -21.44 -9.60
N LYS A 13 -33.19 -20.80 -8.54
CA LYS A 13 -33.00 -21.44 -7.22
C LYS A 13 -34.32 -21.71 -6.47
N LYS A 14 -35.44 -21.06 -6.83
CA LYS A 14 -36.74 -21.27 -6.16
C LYS A 14 -37.57 -22.43 -6.73
N LEU A 15 -37.19 -23.03 -7.86
CA LEU A 15 -37.98 -24.06 -8.54
C LEU A 15 -37.51 -25.50 -8.29
N ASN A 16 -36.33 -25.72 -7.67
CA ASN A 16 -35.78 -27.06 -7.38
C ASN A 16 -35.80 -27.43 -5.89
N CYS A 17 -36.83 -27.01 -5.17
CA CYS A 17 -37.25 -27.76 -3.99
C CYS A 17 -38.42 -28.62 -4.45
N TRP A 18 -38.23 -29.92 -4.57
CA TRP A 18 -39.11 -31.00 -4.09
C TRP A 18 -38.53 -32.35 -4.52
N SER A 19 -38.54 -33.28 -3.56
CA SER A 19 -38.28 -34.72 -3.65
C SER A 19 -36.91 -35.21 -4.15
N ILE A 20 -36.04 -35.66 -3.23
CA ILE A 20 -35.32 -36.95 -3.36
C ILE A 20 -35.25 -37.60 -1.97
N SER A 21 -35.66 -38.86 -1.90
CA SER A 21 -35.80 -39.72 -0.73
C SER A 21 -34.48 -40.35 -0.27
N LEU A 22 -34.46 -40.68 1.03
CA LEU A 22 -33.44 -41.45 1.75
C LEU A 22 -33.06 -42.77 1.07
N SER A 23 -31.75 -43.03 0.93
CA SER A 23 -31.18 -44.36 1.09
C SER A 23 -29.83 -44.26 1.80
N SER A 24 -29.72 -44.99 2.90
CA SER A 24 -28.54 -45.15 3.73
C SER A 24 -27.48 -45.98 3.02
N PHE A 25 -26.27 -45.44 2.85
CA PHE A 25 -25.09 -46.23 2.49
C PHE A 25 -24.00 -46.06 3.54
N ASP A 26 -23.53 -47.24 3.96
CA ASP A 26 -22.56 -47.53 5.01
C ASP A 26 -21.19 -46.90 4.70
N CYS A 27 -20.57 -46.28 5.69
CA CYS A 27 -19.35 -45.48 5.52
C CYS A 27 -18.14 -46.24 6.07
N THR A 28 -17.44 -46.99 5.21
CA THR A 28 -16.08 -47.45 5.50
C THR A 28 -15.08 -46.50 4.83
N ARG A 29 -14.51 -45.59 5.63
CA ARG A 29 -13.46 -44.65 5.22
C ARG A 29 -12.16 -45.42 4.95
N THR A 30 -11.77 -45.54 3.69
CA THR A 30 -10.41 -45.89 3.28
C THR A 30 -9.59 -44.61 3.09
N HIS A 31 -8.37 -44.59 3.63
CA HIS A 31 -7.40 -43.51 3.42
C HIS A 31 -6.94 -43.51 1.95
N SER A 32 -7.55 -42.66 1.11
CA SER A 32 -7.05 -42.43 -0.25
C SER A 32 -5.82 -41.51 -0.18
N THR A 33 -4.65 -42.06 -0.47
CA THR A 33 -3.45 -41.30 -0.82
C THR A 33 -3.71 -40.56 -2.13
N ILE A 34 -3.42 -39.26 -2.18
CA ILE A 34 -3.40 -38.45 -3.41
C ILE A 34 -2.27 -38.99 -4.31
N ASN A 35 -2.55 -40.05 -5.04
CA ASN A 35 -1.66 -40.67 -6.02
C ASN A 35 -2.47 -40.88 -7.28
N HIS A 36 -2.55 -39.84 -8.10
CA HIS A 36 -3.04 -39.96 -9.47
C HIS A 36 -2.05 -39.25 -10.37
N GLU A 37 -1.22 -40.01 -11.09
CA GLU A 37 -0.64 -39.55 -12.36
C GLU A 37 -1.81 -39.35 -13.33
N SER A 38 -2.52 -38.24 -13.20
CA SER A 38 -3.67 -37.95 -14.04
C SER A 38 -3.21 -37.61 -15.46
N VAL A 39 -3.99 -38.06 -16.44
CA VAL A 39 -3.89 -37.59 -17.83
C VAL A 39 -3.98 -36.06 -17.83
N LEU A 40 -3.15 -35.41 -18.65
CA LEU A 40 -3.17 -33.96 -18.79
C LEU A 40 -4.50 -33.53 -19.45
N PRO A 41 -5.34 -32.71 -18.78
CA PRO A 41 -6.52 -32.15 -19.42
C PRO A 41 -6.11 -31.25 -20.59
N THR A 42 -6.85 -31.28 -21.70
CA THR A 42 -6.58 -30.42 -22.86
C THR A 42 -7.17 -29.01 -22.71
N GLN A 43 -8.14 -28.84 -21.81
CA GLN A 43 -8.80 -27.58 -21.51
C GLN A 43 -9.09 -27.50 -20.00
N ALA A 44 -9.05 -26.28 -19.46
CA ALA A 44 -9.48 -25.95 -18.12
C ALA A 44 -10.03 -24.52 -18.06
N GLN A 45 -10.97 -24.21 -17.18
CA GLN A 45 -11.39 -22.83 -16.97
C GLN A 45 -10.28 -22.04 -16.25
N VAL A 46 -9.69 -22.62 -15.21
CA VAL A 46 -8.60 -21.99 -14.43
C VAL A 46 -7.40 -22.93 -14.35
N VAL A 47 -6.22 -22.44 -14.73
CA VAL A 47 -4.95 -23.09 -14.45
C VAL A 47 -4.23 -22.35 -13.33
N ILE A 48 -3.87 -23.06 -12.26
CA ILE A 48 -3.11 -22.54 -11.13
C ILE A 48 -1.69 -23.12 -11.16
N CYS A 49 -0.67 -22.26 -11.21
CA CYS A 49 0.72 -22.68 -11.15
C CYS A 49 1.20 -22.75 -9.69
N GLY A 50 1.55 -23.95 -9.25
CA GLY A 50 1.97 -24.28 -7.90
C GLY A 50 0.86 -24.94 -7.07
N THR A 51 1.26 -25.76 -6.10
CA THR A 51 0.36 -26.49 -5.19
C THR A 51 0.71 -26.24 -3.72
N GLY A 52 1.23 -25.05 -3.42
CA GLY A 52 1.43 -24.57 -2.05
C GLY A 52 0.11 -24.21 -1.36
N VAL A 53 0.19 -23.82 -0.08
CA VAL A 53 -1.01 -23.57 0.75
C VAL A 53 -1.93 -22.48 0.18
N VAL A 54 -1.36 -21.45 -0.45
CA VAL A 54 -2.14 -20.37 -1.11
C VAL A 54 -2.89 -20.90 -2.34
N ALA A 55 -2.21 -21.69 -3.18
CA ALA A 55 -2.80 -22.28 -4.38
C ALA A 55 -3.95 -23.24 -4.05
N ASN A 56 -3.73 -24.13 -3.06
CA ASN A 56 -4.77 -25.07 -2.63
C ASN A 56 -5.93 -24.34 -1.94
N SER A 57 -5.66 -23.25 -1.23
CA SER A 57 -6.71 -22.39 -0.68
C SER A 57 -7.55 -21.74 -1.79
N LEU A 58 -6.92 -21.20 -2.83
CA LEU A 58 -7.62 -20.66 -3.99
C LEU A 58 -8.49 -21.72 -4.67
N ALA A 59 -7.92 -22.89 -4.98
CA ALA A 59 -8.66 -23.99 -5.60
C ALA A 59 -9.86 -24.43 -4.74
N TYR A 60 -9.66 -24.57 -3.42
CA TYR A 60 -10.74 -24.87 -2.48
C TYR A 60 -11.88 -23.84 -2.58
N HIS A 61 -11.57 -22.54 -2.59
CA HIS A 61 -12.61 -21.51 -2.66
C HIS A 61 -13.30 -21.43 -4.03
N LEU A 62 -12.60 -21.68 -5.13
CA LEU A 62 -13.23 -21.78 -6.46
C LEU A 62 -14.24 -22.94 -6.50
N VAL A 63 -13.84 -24.09 -5.99
CA VAL A 63 -14.69 -25.29 -5.85
C VAL A 63 -15.91 -25.05 -4.97
N GLU A 64 -15.74 -24.42 -3.81
CA GLU A 64 -16.88 -24.08 -2.93
C GLU A 64 -17.85 -23.09 -3.58
N ASN A 65 -17.40 -22.31 -4.57
CA ASN A 65 -18.25 -21.44 -5.38
C ASN A 65 -18.81 -22.13 -6.64
N GLY A 66 -18.65 -23.45 -6.75
CA GLY A 66 -19.22 -24.27 -7.81
C GLY A 66 -18.42 -24.32 -9.11
N TRP A 67 -17.16 -23.90 -9.10
CA TRP A 67 -16.25 -24.07 -10.24
C TRP A 67 -15.56 -25.42 -10.12
N SER A 68 -15.65 -26.27 -11.15
CA SER A 68 -15.06 -27.61 -11.15
C SER A 68 -13.94 -27.78 -12.17
N ASP A 69 -13.84 -26.89 -13.17
CA ASP A 69 -12.88 -27.00 -14.25
C ASP A 69 -11.56 -26.28 -13.91
N ILE A 70 -10.86 -26.82 -12.91
CA ILE A 70 -9.67 -26.21 -12.29
C ILE A 70 -8.52 -27.20 -12.36
N VAL A 71 -7.37 -26.75 -12.86
CA VAL A 71 -6.14 -27.56 -12.95
C VAL A 71 -5.02 -26.88 -12.17
N LEU A 72 -4.45 -27.58 -11.20
CA LEU A 72 -3.23 -27.17 -10.50
C LEU A 72 -2.03 -27.92 -11.09
N ILE A 73 -0.98 -27.17 -11.44
CA ILE A 73 0.25 -27.72 -12.01
C ILE A 73 1.40 -27.53 -11.01
N ASP A 74 2.13 -28.60 -10.71
CA ASP A 74 3.34 -28.51 -9.89
C ASP A 74 4.52 -29.26 -10.53
N GLN A 75 5.69 -28.65 -10.46
CA GLN A 75 6.95 -29.25 -10.92
C GLN A 75 7.42 -30.42 -10.04
N GLY A 76 6.94 -30.49 -8.80
CA GLY A 76 7.22 -31.57 -7.86
C GLY A 76 5.94 -32.25 -7.42
N LYS A 77 5.71 -32.26 -6.11
CA LYS A 77 4.58 -32.91 -5.45
C LYS A 77 3.69 -31.87 -4.74
N PRO A 78 2.41 -32.18 -4.49
CA PRO A 78 1.51 -31.31 -3.74
C PRO A 78 2.12 -30.89 -2.40
N CYS A 79 2.04 -29.60 -2.08
CA CYS A 79 2.64 -29.01 -0.86
C CYS A 79 4.16 -29.20 -0.72
N GLY A 80 4.87 -29.48 -1.82
CA GLY A 80 6.32 -29.78 -1.83
C GLY A 80 7.25 -28.57 -1.79
N GLY A 81 6.74 -27.36 -2.07
CA GLY A 81 7.50 -26.10 -1.99
C GLY A 81 7.70 -25.62 -0.55
N THR A 82 7.93 -24.32 -0.36
CA THR A 82 8.29 -23.72 0.95
C THR A 82 7.20 -23.78 2.02
N SER A 83 5.95 -24.13 1.65
CA SER A 83 4.79 -24.11 2.55
C SER A 83 4.93 -24.99 3.80
N HIS A 84 5.79 -26.00 3.80
CA HIS A 84 6.00 -26.89 4.95
C HIS A 84 7.05 -26.40 5.95
N PHE A 85 7.87 -25.39 5.61
CA PHE A 85 8.90 -24.81 6.49
C PHE A 85 8.37 -23.72 7.42
N GLY A 86 7.10 -23.32 7.27
CA GLY A 86 6.52 -22.24 8.06
C GLY A 86 6.53 -22.54 9.56
N SER A 87 6.70 -21.51 10.39
CA SER A 87 6.67 -21.64 11.86
C SER A 87 5.32 -22.13 12.41
N GLY A 88 4.25 -22.05 11.62
CA GLY A 88 2.89 -22.38 12.03
C GLY A 88 2.17 -21.28 12.81
N THR A 89 2.85 -20.16 13.12
CA THR A 89 2.25 -19.08 13.92
C THR A 89 1.11 -18.37 13.19
N LEU A 90 0.04 -18.06 13.93
CA LEU A 90 -1.16 -17.34 13.51
C LEU A 90 -1.30 -16.09 14.38
N GLY A 91 -0.98 -14.91 13.80
CA GLY A 91 -0.94 -13.66 14.56
C GLY A 91 -1.86 -12.58 13.99
N LEU A 92 -2.78 -12.07 14.81
CA LEU A 92 -3.77 -11.06 14.48
C LEU A 92 -3.32 -9.63 14.78
N PHE A 93 -2.23 -9.45 15.53
CA PHE A 93 -1.69 -8.13 15.88
C PHE A 93 -0.95 -7.46 14.70
N LYS A 94 -1.73 -7.16 13.66
CA LYS A 94 -1.32 -6.70 12.31
C LYS A 94 -2.18 -5.52 11.85
N PRO A 95 -1.73 -4.72 10.86
CA PRO A 95 -2.56 -3.70 10.23
C PRO A 95 -3.92 -4.25 9.77
N ILE A 96 -4.98 -3.42 9.79
CA ILE A 96 -6.37 -3.86 9.60
C ILE A 96 -6.56 -4.66 8.30
N ALA A 97 -6.01 -4.20 7.17
CA ALA A 97 -6.14 -4.89 5.89
C ALA A 97 -5.57 -6.32 5.92
N GLU A 98 -4.39 -6.51 6.52
CA GLU A 98 -3.78 -7.84 6.71
C GLU A 98 -4.58 -8.67 7.71
N ARG A 99 -4.96 -8.05 8.84
CA ARG A 99 -5.70 -8.72 9.91
C ARG A 99 -7.03 -9.27 9.42
N ASN A 100 -7.78 -8.52 8.62
CA ASN A 100 -9.08 -8.99 8.09
C ASN A 100 -8.92 -10.27 7.25
N ILE A 101 -7.85 -10.36 6.45
CA ILE A 101 -7.52 -11.56 5.68
C ILE A 101 -7.13 -12.71 6.63
N ILE A 102 -6.28 -12.46 7.62
CA ILE A 102 -5.83 -13.48 8.58
C ILE A 102 -6.99 -13.98 9.46
N MET A 103 -7.90 -13.11 9.89
CA MET A 103 -9.10 -13.47 10.65
C MET A 103 -9.94 -14.47 9.88
N TYR A 104 -10.10 -14.28 8.57
CA TYR A 104 -10.78 -15.27 7.74
C TYR A 104 -10.01 -16.59 7.68
N SER A 105 -8.67 -16.58 7.53
CA SER A 105 -7.86 -17.81 7.56
C SER A 105 -8.08 -18.59 8.85
N ILE A 106 -8.02 -17.94 10.01
CA ILE A 106 -8.24 -18.59 11.31
C ILE A 106 -9.67 -19.15 11.40
N LYS A 107 -10.67 -18.39 10.92
CA LYS A 107 -12.06 -18.87 10.84
C LYS A 107 -12.16 -20.14 9.99
N LEU A 108 -11.53 -20.17 8.82
CA LEU A 108 -11.49 -21.35 7.96
C LEU A 108 -10.82 -22.53 8.66
N TYR A 109 -9.70 -22.31 9.34
CA TYR A 109 -8.99 -23.38 10.05
C TYR A 109 -9.83 -23.98 11.19
N ARG A 110 -10.53 -23.15 11.97
CA ARG A 110 -11.51 -23.64 12.96
C ARG A 110 -12.63 -24.46 12.32
N GLN A 111 -13.08 -24.07 11.12
CA GLN A 111 -14.08 -24.85 10.38
C GLN A 111 -13.54 -26.20 9.89
N LEU A 112 -12.27 -26.26 9.46
CA LEU A 112 -11.62 -27.52 9.09
C LEU A 112 -11.47 -28.45 10.30
N GLU A 113 -11.03 -27.93 11.44
CA GLU A 113 -10.95 -28.71 12.68
C GLU A 113 -12.32 -29.25 13.10
N ALA A 114 -13.37 -28.41 13.04
CA ALA A 114 -14.75 -28.82 13.34
C ALA A 114 -15.29 -29.89 12.37
N LYS A 115 -14.77 -29.96 11.13
CA LYS A 115 -15.07 -31.02 10.15
C LYS A 115 -14.27 -32.31 10.42
N GLY A 116 -13.39 -32.33 11.41
CA GLY A 116 -12.60 -33.49 11.82
C GLY A 116 -11.24 -33.61 11.15
N TYR A 117 -10.70 -32.54 10.54
CA TYR A 117 -9.33 -32.53 10.02
C TYR A 117 -8.35 -32.17 11.15
N ASP A 118 -7.40 -33.06 11.44
CA ASP A 118 -6.31 -32.74 12.37
C ASP A 118 -5.30 -31.81 11.69
N ILE A 119 -5.36 -30.55 12.09
CA ILE A 119 -4.51 -29.47 11.56
C ILE A 119 -3.60 -28.87 12.65
N GLY A 120 -3.54 -29.51 13.82
CA GLY A 120 -2.73 -29.05 14.96
C GLY A 120 -3.04 -27.62 15.42
N LEU A 121 -4.28 -27.16 15.25
CA LEU A 121 -4.69 -25.80 15.62
C LEU A 121 -4.70 -25.67 17.15
N LYS A 122 -3.97 -24.69 17.67
CA LYS A 122 -3.94 -24.35 19.09
C LYS A 122 -4.00 -22.85 19.27
N GLN A 123 -5.00 -22.38 20.02
CA GLN A 123 -5.10 -20.97 20.41
C GLN A 123 -4.32 -20.73 21.70
N CYS A 124 -2.99 -20.63 21.59
CA CYS A 124 -2.07 -20.40 22.71
C CYS A 124 -1.81 -18.91 22.98
N GLY A 125 -2.33 -18.01 22.14
CA GLY A 125 -2.08 -16.57 22.17
C GLY A 125 -0.63 -16.18 21.87
N SER A 126 -0.33 -14.87 21.94
CA SER A 126 1.02 -14.35 21.71
C SER A 126 1.41 -13.18 22.63
N LEU A 127 2.69 -13.16 23.01
CA LEU A 127 3.35 -12.09 23.74
C LEU A 127 4.23 -11.28 22.79
N ASN A 128 3.89 -10.00 22.62
CA ASN A 128 4.55 -9.03 21.76
C ASN A 128 5.38 -8.09 22.65
N LEU A 129 6.70 -8.27 22.68
CA LEU A 129 7.56 -7.68 23.70
C LEU A 129 8.12 -6.31 23.29
N ALA A 130 8.40 -5.46 24.27
CA ALA A 130 9.11 -4.19 24.12
C ALA A 130 10.31 -4.12 25.07
N GLN A 131 11.52 -3.98 24.50
CA GLN A 131 12.74 -3.68 25.26
C GLN A 131 12.98 -2.17 25.38
N THR A 132 12.31 -1.36 24.55
CA THR A 132 12.52 0.08 24.48
C THR A 132 11.22 0.85 24.61
N LYS A 133 11.31 2.10 25.09
CA LYS A 133 10.15 3.01 25.19
C LYS A 133 9.50 3.26 23.83
N ASP A 134 10.29 3.43 22.77
CA ASP A 134 9.76 3.59 21.41
C ASP A 134 9.02 2.34 20.94
N ARG A 135 9.53 1.14 21.23
CA ARG A 135 8.79 -0.09 20.94
C ARG A 135 7.47 -0.12 21.70
N MET A 136 7.48 0.28 22.98
CA MET A 136 6.26 0.34 23.78
C MET A 136 5.24 1.33 23.19
N ILE A 137 5.68 2.50 22.70
CA ILE A 137 4.82 3.45 21.97
C ILE A 137 4.25 2.79 20.70
N ALA A 138 5.08 2.10 19.91
CA ALA A 138 4.63 1.41 18.70
C ALA A 138 3.55 0.35 19.01
N LEU A 139 3.71 -0.41 20.10
CA LEU A 139 2.73 -1.40 20.55
C LEU A 139 1.44 -0.72 21.05
N LYS A 140 1.54 0.35 21.83
CA LYS A 140 0.37 1.14 22.30
C LYS A 140 -0.42 1.72 21.12
N ARG A 141 0.25 2.28 20.12
CA ARG A 141 -0.39 2.76 18.88
C ARG A 141 -1.12 1.62 18.16
N ARG A 142 -0.52 0.42 18.14
CA ARG A 142 -1.15 -0.76 17.55
C ARG A 142 -2.37 -1.25 18.33
N ILE A 143 -2.32 -1.21 19.67
CA ILE A 143 -3.48 -1.47 20.53
C ILE A 143 -4.59 -0.47 20.22
N ALA A 144 -4.28 0.83 20.24
CA ALA A 144 -5.25 1.90 20.05
C ALA A 144 -6.13 1.68 18.80
N TYR A 145 -5.54 1.35 17.64
CA TYR A 145 -6.35 1.07 16.45
C TYR A 145 -6.98 -0.34 16.44
N SER A 146 -6.38 -1.32 17.10
CA SER A 146 -6.80 -2.73 17.05
C SER A 146 -8.00 -3.03 17.94
N SER A 147 -8.03 -2.48 19.16
CA SER A 147 -9.09 -2.72 20.14
C SER A 147 -10.49 -2.29 19.69
N PRO A 148 -10.73 -1.06 19.18
CA PRO A 148 -12.07 -0.65 18.76
C PRO A 148 -12.59 -1.42 17.55
N THR A 149 -11.72 -2.13 16.84
CA THR A 149 -12.06 -2.95 15.68
C THR A 149 -12.17 -4.44 16.02
N GLY A 150 -12.25 -4.78 17.32
CA GLY A 150 -12.67 -6.09 17.82
C GLY A 150 -11.54 -7.07 18.13
N LEU A 151 -10.26 -6.66 18.10
CA LEU A 151 -9.16 -7.51 18.56
C LEU A 151 -8.89 -7.25 20.05
N HIS A 152 -8.92 -8.31 20.86
CA HIS A 152 -8.54 -8.20 22.26
C HIS A 152 -7.02 -8.09 22.37
N CYS A 153 -6.55 -7.03 23.04
CA CYS A 153 -5.15 -6.81 23.32
C CYS A 153 -5.02 -6.30 24.75
N GLU A 154 -4.15 -6.91 25.54
CA GLU A 154 -3.87 -6.48 26.91
C GLU A 154 -2.43 -6.00 27.01
N MET A 155 -2.24 -4.80 27.54
CA MET A 155 -0.90 -4.28 27.86
C MET A 155 -0.45 -4.88 29.20
N LEU A 156 0.72 -5.51 29.21
CA LEU A 156 1.22 -6.26 30.37
C LEU A 156 2.54 -5.68 30.88
N GLY A 157 2.68 -5.69 32.21
CA GLY A 157 3.94 -5.47 32.90
C GLY A 157 4.79 -6.74 32.98
N LYS A 158 5.99 -6.61 33.55
CA LYS A 158 6.97 -7.71 33.66
C LYS A 158 6.42 -8.93 34.40
N ASN A 159 5.71 -8.71 35.51
CA ASN A 159 5.18 -9.78 36.35
C ASN A 159 4.10 -10.58 35.63
N GLU A 160 3.20 -9.91 34.90
CA GLU A 160 2.15 -10.55 34.12
C GLU A 160 2.72 -11.34 32.95
N LEU A 161 3.75 -10.80 32.27
CA LEU A 161 4.47 -11.52 31.21
C LEU A 161 5.11 -12.80 31.75
N LYS A 162 5.80 -12.72 32.89
CA LYS A 162 6.44 -13.88 33.54
C LYS A 162 5.41 -14.92 33.99
N ARG A 163 4.24 -14.47 34.45
CA ARG A 163 3.12 -15.36 34.82
C ARG A 163 2.57 -16.12 33.63
N LEU A 164 2.41 -15.47 32.47
CA LEU A 164 1.91 -16.11 31.25
C LEU A 164 2.95 -17.01 30.58
N HIS A 165 4.24 -16.65 30.68
CA HIS A 165 5.32 -17.44 30.11
C HIS A 165 6.48 -17.59 31.13
N PRO A 166 6.43 -18.62 32.01
CA PRO A 166 7.39 -18.77 33.11
C PRO A 166 8.87 -18.84 32.70
N PHE A 167 9.15 -19.28 31.47
CA PHE A 167 10.51 -19.36 30.93
C PHE A 167 11.05 -18.04 30.38
N LEU A 168 10.22 -16.99 30.32
CA LEU A 168 10.59 -15.69 29.76
C LEU A 168 11.47 -14.93 30.76
N ASN A 169 12.62 -14.43 30.32
CA ASN A 169 13.34 -13.38 31.01
C ASN A 169 12.66 -12.04 30.71
N THR A 170 12.37 -11.24 31.74
CA THR A 170 11.59 -9.99 31.62
C THR A 170 12.33 -8.78 32.19
N ASP A 171 13.55 -8.96 32.68
CA ASP A 171 14.25 -7.97 33.51
C ASP A 171 14.52 -6.66 32.75
N ASP A 172 14.86 -6.79 31.47
CA ASP A 172 15.20 -5.72 30.52
C ASP A 172 14.00 -5.19 29.71
N LEU A 173 12.79 -5.70 29.94
CA LEU A 173 11.60 -5.27 29.19
C LEU A 173 11.00 -3.98 29.75
N GLU A 174 10.50 -3.11 28.89
CA GLU A 174 9.57 -2.04 29.30
C GLU A 174 8.17 -2.61 29.57
N GLY A 175 7.82 -3.69 28.87
CA GLY A 175 6.54 -4.38 28.97
C GLY A 175 6.23 -5.19 27.70
N GLY A 176 4.96 -5.50 27.49
CA GLY A 176 4.53 -6.19 26.27
C GLY A 176 3.03 -6.16 26.06
N VAL A 177 2.58 -6.80 24.98
CA VAL A 177 1.17 -6.94 24.63
C VAL A 177 0.79 -8.40 24.48
N TRP A 178 -0.22 -8.81 25.22
CA TRP A 178 -0.84 -10.12 25.13
C TRP A 178 -2.01 -10.07 24.15
N VAL A 179 -2.04 -11.04 23.23
CA VAL A 179 -3.13 -11.25 22.26
C VAL A 179 -3.63 -12.68 22.38
N PRO A 180 -4.74 -12.93 23.10
CA PRO A 180 -5.21 -14.28 23.41
C PRO A 180 -5.80 -15.04 22.21
N GLU A 181 -6.23 -14.35 21.15
CA GLU A 181 -6.79 -14.98 19.95
C GLU A 181 -5.73 -15.52 18.98
N ASP A 182 -4.45 -15.18 19.21
CA ASP A 182 -3.35 -15.72 18.42
C ASP A 182 -3.17 -17.22 18.69
N GLY A 183 -2.43 -17.89 17.80
CA GLY A 183 -2.24 -19.33 17.93
C GLY A 183 -1.19 -19.90 17.00
N VAL A 184 -1.21 -21.21 16.87
CA VAL A 184 -0.35 -21.99 15.99
C VAL A 184 -1.19 -23.06 15.29
N ALA A 185 -0.75 -23.47 14.10
CA ALA A 185 -1.28 -24.63 13.41
C ALA A 185 -0.18 -25.32 12.61
N ASP A 186 -0.39 -26.56 12.20
CA ASP A 186 0.53 -27.29 11.32
C ASP A 186 0.34 -26.80 9.87
N PRO A 187 1.36 -26.12 9.28
CA PRO A 187 1.25 -25.63 7.90
C PRO A 187 1.05 -26.74 6.87
N GLN A 188 1.71 -27.89 7.07
CA GLN A 188 1.65 -28.99 6.13
C GLN A 188 0.29 -29.70 6.21
N ALA A 189 -0.25 -29.90 7.42
CA ALA A 189 -1.57 -30.50 7.61
C ALA A 189 -2.69 -29.64 6.99
N ILE A 190 -2.62 -28.32 7.15
CA ILE A 190 -3.56 -27.39 6.51
C ILE A 190 -3.44 -27.46 4.99
N CYS A 191 -2.22 -27.40 4.45
CA CYS A 191 -2.00 -27.48 3.01
C CYS A 191 -2.58 -28.76 2.41
N LYS A 192 -2.33 -29.91 3.05
CA LYS A 192 -2.86 -31.23 2.64
C LYS A 192 -4.38 -31.30 2.74
N SER A 193 -4.97 -30.74 3.80
CA SER A 193 -6.43 -30.74 4.00
C SER A 193 -7.14 -29.91 2.93
N LEU A 194 -6.62 -28.71 2.62
CA LEU A 194 -7.14 -27.89 1.53
C LEU A 194 -6.96 -28.55 0.17
N ALA A 195 -5.81 -29.19 -0.08
CA ALA A 195 -5.57 -29.91 -1.33
C ALA A 195 -6.58 -31.04 -1.54
N LYS A 196 -6.83 -31.82 -0.48
CA LYS A 196 -7.83 -32.89 -0.46
C LYS A 196 -9.22 -32.35 -0.76
N LEU A 197 -9.66 -31.32 -0.04
CA LEU A 197 -10.99 -30.72 -0.23
C LEU A 197 -11.19 -30.15 -1.63
N ALA A 198 -10.18 -29.46 -2.16
CA ALA A 198 -10.23 -28.96 -3.53
C ALA A 198 -10.34 -30.12 -4.54
N SER A 199 -9.59 -31.20 -4.34
CA SER A 199 -9.66 -32.38 -5.20
C SER A 199 -11.02 -33.09 -5.12
N GLU A 200 -11.58 -33.26 -3.92
CA GLU A 200 -12.89 -33.88 -3.70
C GLU A 200 -14.03 -33.10 -4.37
N GLY A 201 -13.91 -31.78 -4.47
CA GLY A 201 -14.89 -30.96 -5.20
C GLY A 201 -14.54 -30.69 -6.67
N GLY A 202 -13.55 -31.40 -7.24
CA GLY A 202 -13.33 -31.49 -8.69
C GLY A 202 -12.03 -30.88 -9.22
N ALA A 203 -11.19 -30.26 -8.38
CA ALA A 203 -9.91 -29.74 -8.86
C ALA A 203 -8.94 -30.87 -9.26
N HIS A 204 -8.31 -30.73 -10.42
CA HIS A 204 -7.37 -31.69 -10.98
C HIS A 204 -5.92 -31.30 -10.70
N TYR A 205 -5.09 -32.24 -10.24
CA TYR A 205 -3.68 -32.00 -9.91
C TYR A 205 -2.76 -32.69 -10.91
N VAL A 206 -1.86 -31.92 -11.52
CA VAL A 206 -0.86 -32.40 -12.48
C VAL A 206 0.54 -32.14 -11.90
N THR A 207 1.11 -33.17 -11.30
CA THR A 207 2.43 -33.14 -10.64
C THR A 207 3.55 -33.53 -11.59
N ASN A 208 4.80 -33.31 -11.17
CA ASN A 208 6.01 -33.53 -12.00
C ASN A 208 5.88 -32.90 -13.40
N CYS A 209 5.27 -31.71 -13.46
CA CYS A 209 4.90 -31.04 -14.69
C CYS A 209 5.36 -29.58 -14.64
N HIS A 210 6.25 -29.20 -15.55
CA HIS A 210 6.79 -27.84 -15.60
C HIS A 210 5.96 -27.00 -16.56
N ILE A 211 5.65 -25.77 -16.17
CA ILE A 211 5.17 -24.76 -17.12
C ILE A 211 6.38 -24.27 -17.93
N GLN A 212 6.27 -24.37 -19.25
CA GLN A 212 7.31 -23.95 -20.20
C GLN A 212 6.99 -22.61 -20.84
N LYS A 213 5.69 -22.33 -21.08
CA LYS A 213 5.22 -21.07 -21.65
C LYS A 213 3.79 -20.79 -21.20
N VAL A 214 3.49 -19.56 -20.81
CA VAL A 214 2.12 -19.07 -20.68
C VAL A 214 1.77 -18.39 -22.01
N VAL A 215 0.74 -18.89 -22.68
CA VAL A 215 0.34 -18.46 -24.02
C VAL A 215 -0.77 -17.44 -23.93
N THR A 216 -0.57 -16.36 -24.66
CA THR A 216 -1.48 -15.24 -24.76
C THR A 216 -1.90 -14.98 -26.20
N GLU A 217 -3.05 -14.34 -26.35
CA GLU A 217 -3.60 -13.84 -27.62
C GLU A 217 -4.28 -12.51 -27.30
N GLU A 218 -3.95 -11.45 -28.05
CA GLU A 218 -4.45 -10.08 -27.80
C GLU A 218 -4.25 -9.64 -26.33
N ASP A 219 -3.05 -9.89 -25.79
CA ASP A 219 -2.69 -9.61 -24.38
C ASP A 219 -3.65 -10.24 -23.35
N ARG A 220 -4.30 -11.36 -23.69
CA ARG A 220 -5.15 -12.15 -22.80
C ARG A 220 -4.70 -13.59 -22.71
N ILE A 221 -4.93 -14.25 -21.57
CA ILE A 221 -4.65 -15.68 -21.40
C ILE A 221 -5.41 -16.53 -22.44
N LYS A 222 -4.67 -17.44 -23.10
CA LYS A 222 -5.20 -18.46 -24.02
C LYS A 222 -4.95 -19.88 -23.52
N GLY A 223 -3.84 -20.11 -22.81
CA GLY A 223 -3.45 -21.45 -22.35
C GLY A 223 -2.04 -21.52 -21.83
N VAL A 224 -1.58 -22.73 -21.49
CA VAL A 224 -0.23 -23.00 -21.01
C VAL A 224 0.41 -24.18 -21.76
N HIS A 225 1.65 -24.01 -22.22
CA HIS A 225 2.50 -25.13 -22.60
C HIS A 225 3.19 -25.67 -21.36
N THR A 226 3.05 -26.98 -21.17
CA THR A 226 3.68 -27.72 -20.10
C THR A 226 4.62 -28.77 -20.67
N SER A 227 5.47 -29.35 -19.82
CA SER A 227 6.31 -30.49 -20.19
C SER A 227 5.53 -31.75 -20.59
N ARG A 228 4.20 -31.78 -20.39
CA ARG A 228 3.33 -32.93 -20.69
C ARG A 228 2.32 -32.65 -21.82
N GLY A 229 2.33 -31.45 -22.40
CA GLY A 229 1.37 -31.03 -23.42
C GLY A 229 0.78 -29.64 -23.16
N PHE A 230 -0.21 -29.26 -23.96
CA PHE A 230 -0.86 -27.94 -23.91
C PHE A 230 -2.23 -28.02 -23.24
N ILE A 231 -2.56 -27.01 -22.42
CA ILE A 231 -3.88 -26.83 -21.81
C ILE A 231 -4.44 -25.48 -22.25
N TYR A 232 -5.59 -25.46 -22.92
CA TYR A 232 -6.35 -24.22 -23.14
C TYR A 232 -6.95 -23.74 -21.83
N CYS A 233 -6.86 -22.45 -21.51
CA CYS A 233 -7.52 -21.93 -20.31
C CYS A 233 -7.96 -20.49 -20.43
N GLU A 234 -8.98 -20.12 -19.65
CA GLU A 234 -9.48 -18.75 -19.58
C GLU A 234 -8.69 -17.92 -18.57
N TYR A 235 -8.31 -18.51 -17.44
CA TYR A 235 -7.57 -17.84 -16.36
C TYR A 235 -6.29 -18.59 -16.02
N PHE A 236 -5.22 -17.82 -15.80
CA PHE A 236 -3.96 -18.34 -15.28
C PHE A 236 -3.62 -17.67 -13.95
N VAL A 237 -3.34 -18.45 -12.91
CA VAL A 237 -2.99 -17.90 -11.59
C VAL A 237 -1.59 -18.37 -11.18
N ASN A 238 -0.65 -17.43 -11.13
CA ASN A 238 0.71 -17.66 -10.68
C ASN A 238 0.77 -17.66 -9.14
N CYS A 239 0.84 -18.86 -8.57
CA CYS A 239 1.04 -19.12 -7.14
C CYS A 239 2.40 -19.81 -6.89
N ALA A 240 3.37 -19.62 -7.78
CA ALA A 240 4.61 -20.41 -7.83
C ALA A 240 5.66 -20.03 -6.77
N GLY A 241 5.25 -19.39 -5.66
CA GLY A 241 6.13 -19.04 -4.55
C GLY A 241 7.41 -18.31 -4.99
N MET A 242 8.58 -18.86 -4.65
CA MET A 242 9.86 -18.25 -5.01
C MET A 242 10.13 -18.22 -6.52
N TRP A 243 9.50 -19.11 -7.31
CA TRP A 243 9.66 -19.18 -8.77
C TRP A 243 8.69 -18.27 -9.53
N ALA A 244 7.84 -17.52 -8.84
CA ALA A 244 6.79 -16.73 -9.49
C ALA A 244 7.33 -15.68 -10.46
N ARG A 245 8.50 -15.10 -10.16
CA ARG A 245 9.19 -14.18 -11.06
C ARG A 245 9.61 -14.89 -12.35
N GLU A 246 10.23 -16.06 -12.25
CA GLU A 246 10.63 -16.87 -13.41
C GLU A 246 9.40 -17.25 -14.25
N VAL A 247 8.29 -17.64 -13.64
CA VAL A 247 7.03 -17.94 -14.34
C VAL A 247 6.47 -16.72 -15.07
N GLY A 248 6.55 -15.52 -14.47
CA GLY A 248 6.18 -14.27 -15.14
C GLY A 248 7.03 -13.93 -16.38
N ASN A 249 8.22 -14.52 -16.51
CA ASN A 249 9.07 -14.36 -17.70
C ASN A 249 8.74 -15.36 -18.82
N LEU A 250 7.80 -16.30 -18.62
CA LEU A 250 7.41 -17.34 -19.58
C LEU A 250 6.27 -16.93 -20.52
N CYS A 251 5.89 -15.65 -20.55
CA CYS A 251 4.89 -15.07 -21.44
C CYS A 251 5.47 -13.89 -22.25
N SER A 252 4.73 -13.49 -23.29
CA SER A 252 4.96 -12.27 -24.06
C SER A 252 3.62 -11.55 -24.22
N PRO A 253 3.44 -10.32 -23.68
CA PRO A 253 4.42 -9.55 -22.89
C PRO A 253 4.80 -10.28 -21.59
N LYS A 254 5.93 -9.88 -21.00
CA LYS A 254 6.36 -10.43 -19.70
C LYS A 254 5.49 -9.86 -18.59
N VAL A 255 5.17 -10.69 -17.61
CA VAL A 255 4.45 -10.26 -16.41
C VAL A 255 5.43 -9.95 -15.29
N ARG A 256 5.30 -8.78 -14.68
CA ARG A 256 6.12 -8.38 -13.54
C ARG A 256 5.61 -9.00 -12.24
N VAL A 257 6.44 -9.84 -11.65
CA VAL A 257 6.18 -10.47 -10.34
C VAL A 257 7.39 -10.21 -9.43
N PRO A 258 7.47 -9.03 -8.80
CA PRO A 258 8.66 -8.59 -8.08
C PRO A 258 8.77 -9.31 -6.74
N VAL A 259 9.36 -10.50 -6.78
CA VAL A 259 9.64 -11.34 -5.61
C VAL A 259 11.04 -11.93 -5.69
N TYR A 260 11.66 -12.15 -4.54
CA TYR A 260 12.92 -12.87 -4.47
C TYR A 260 13.06 -13.62 -3.14
N PRO A 261 13.65 -14.82 -3.13
CA PRO A 261 13.80 -15.58 -1.91
C PRO A 261 14.94 -15.04 -1.03
N ALA A 262 14.72 -15.01 0.29
CA ALA A 262 15.74 -14.89 1.33
C ALA A 262 15.99 -16.26 1.95
N GLU A 263 17.22 -16.52 2.42
CA GLU A 263 17.47 -17.57 3.41
C GLU A 263 16.76 -17.19 4.71
N HIS A 264 16.00 -18.13 5.28
CA HIS A 264 15.24 -17.97 6.51
C HIS A 264 15.62 -19.08 7.49
N PHE A 265 15.97 -18.67 8.71
CA PHE A 265 16.58 -19.54 9.71
C PHE A 265 15.67 -19.76 10.91
N TYR A 266 15.62 -21.00 11.38
CA TYR A 266 15.04 -21.32 12.68
C TYR A 266 15.74 -22.51 13.34
N VAL A 267 15.81 -22.46 14.66
CA VAL A 267 16.33 -23.52 15.51
C VAL A 267 15.17 -24.30 16.10
N THR A 268 15.29 -25.63 16.10
CA THR A 268 14.44 -26.51 16.90
C THR A 268 15.26 -27.18 17.99
N THR A 269 14.64 -27.39 19.16
CA THR A 269 15.26 -28.09 20.27
C THR A 269 14.61 -29.46 20.48
N SER A 270 15.35 -30.39 21.08
CA SER A 270 14.75 -31.56 21.74
C SER A 270 13.84 -31.11 22.90
N PRO A 271 12.99 -32.02 23.44
CA PRO A 271 12.15 -31.73 24.61
C PRO A 271 12.97 -31.15 25.77
N LEU A 272 12.42 -30.11 26.41
CA LEU A 272 13.01 -29.44 27.57
C LEU A 272 12.12 -29.62 28.82
N PRO A 273 12.68 -29.62 30.03
CA PRO A 273 11.91 -29.83 31.25
C PRO A 273 10.83 -28.76 31.48
N GLY A 274 9.60 -29.18 31.76
CA GLY A 274 8.50 -28.30 32.18
C GLY A 274 7.82 -27.50 31.06
N ILE A 275 8.17 -27.72 29.79
CA ILE A 275 7.51 -27.05 28.66
C ILE A 275 6.08 -27.62 28.48
N GLY A 276 5.07 -26.81 28.78
CA GLY A 276 3.66 -27.14 28.59
C GLY A 276 3.16 -26.84 27.18
N VAL A 277 2.06 -27.48 26.78
CA VAL A 277 1.48 -27.39 25.42
C VAL A 277 0.75 -26.07 25.10
N ASP A 278 0.50 -25.25 26.12
CA ASP A 278 -0.29 -24.01 26.02
C ASP A 278 0.56 -22.72 26.20
N LEU A 279 1.88 -22.81 26.01
CA LEU A 279 2.74 -21.64 26.12
C LEU A 279 2.46 -20.63 25.00
N PRO A 280 2.25 -19.35 25.34
CA PRO A 280 2.17 -18.27 24.35
C PRO A 280 3.33 -18.23 23.37
N CYS A 281 3.03 -17.91 22.11
CA CYS A 281 4.07 -17.53 21.17
C CYS A 281 4.78 -16.26 21.63
N ILE A 282 6.10 -16.20 21.49
CA ILE A 282 6.90 -15.02 21.82
C ILE A 282 7.28 -14.30 20.54
N ARG A 283 7.13 -12.97 20.53
CA ARG A 283 7.66 -12.06 19.52
C ARG A 283 8.50 -11.00 20.21
N ASP A 284 9.82 -11.14 20.14
CA ASP A 284 10.77 -10.15 20.63
C ASP A 284 11.29 -9.35 19.43
N PHE A 285 10.59 -8.24 19.14
CA PHE A 285 10.89 -7.40 17.98
C PHE A 285 12.29 -6.78 18.06
N ASP A 286 12.73 -6.40 19.25
CA ASP A 286 14.00 -5.69 19.45
C ASP A 286 15.19 -6.67 19.42
N SER A 287 14.97 -7.92 19.83
CA SER A 287 15.92 -9.02 19.60
C SER A 287 15.89 -9.60 18.19
N HIS A 288 14.89 -9.26 17.36
CA HIS A 288 14.67 -9.82 16.02
C HIS A 288 14.37 -11.33 16.02
N ILE A 289 13.69 -11.85 17.05
CA ILE A 289 13.36 -13.28 17.17
C ILE A 289 11.88 -13.53 17.46
N TYR A 290 11.40 -14.70 17.05
CA TYR A 290 10.15 -15.28 17.52
C TYR A 290 10.38 -16.69 18.06
N ALA A 291 9.55 -17.11 19.00
CA ALA A 291 9.59 -18.47 19.53
C ALA A 291 8.19 -19.01 19.76
N ARG A 292 8.06 -20.34 19.73
CA ARG A 292 6.87 -21.05 20.19
C ARG A 292 7.25 -22.40 20.78
N GLU A 293 6.36 -22.97 21.60
CA GLU A 293 6.44 -24.39 21.95
C GLU A 293 6.44 -25.23 20.67
N TYR A 294 7.30 -26.23 20.61
CA TYR A 294 7.37 -27.20 19.53
C TYR A 294 7.88 -28.55 20.04
N ASN A 295 7.03 -29.58 20.01
CA ASN A 295 7.36 -30.94 20.45
C ASN A 295 7.93 -30.99 21.88
N SER A 296 7.31 -30.29 22.83
CA SER A 296 7.80 -30.14 24.22
C SER A 296 9.18 -29.45 24.33
N GLY A 297 9.64 -28.82 23.25
CA GLY A 297 10.80 -27.93 23.20
C GLY A 297 10.40 -26.58 22.60
N PHE A 298 11.31 -25.93 21.89
CA PHE A 298 11.04 -24.68 21.19
C PHE A 298 11.40 -24.76 19.70
N LEU A 299 10.61 -24.02 18.90
CA LEU A 299 11.02 -23.52 17.60
C LEU A 299 11.31 -22.02 17.74
N VAL A 300 12.53 -21.61 17.42
CA VAL A 300 13.00 -20.21 17.51
C VAL A 300 13.49 -19.75 16.15
N GLY A 301 12.84 -18.77 15.54
CA GLY A 301 13.28 -18.19 14.26
C GLY A 301 13.66 -16.72 14.38
N GLY A 302 14.39 -16.22 13.38
CA GLY A 302 14.86 -14.84 13.32
C GLY A 302 14.30 -14.08 12.12
N PHE A 303 14.22 -12.75 12.24
CA PHE A 303 14.11 -11.84 11.09
C PHE A 303 15.33 -10.91 11.09
N GLU A 304 16.40 -11.36 10.46
CA GLU A 304 17.72 -10.76 10.58
C GLU A 304 17.75 -9.33 10.05
N LYS A 305 18.45 -8.44 10.78
CA LYS A 305 18.61 -7.03 10.38
C LYS A 305 19.19 -6.90 8.97
N ILE A 306 20.17 -7.75 8.66
CA ILE A 306 20.77 -7.91 7.34
C ILE A 306 20.57 -9.37 6.95
N ALA A 307 19.57 -9.64 6.13
CA ALA A 307 19.26 -10.98 5.67
C ALA A 307 20.10 -11.37 4.46
N LYS A 308 20.18 -12.68 4.21
CA LYS A 308 20.87 -13.26 3.06
C LYS A 308 19.85 -13.54 1.95
N PRO A 309 19.95 -12.90 0.77
CA PRO A 309 19.18 -13.35 -0.38
C PRO A 309 19.61 -14.77 -0.76
N ALA A 310 18.65 -15.65 -1.03
CA ALA A 310 18.95 -17.02 -1.44
C ALA A 310 19.39 -17.07 -2.91
N PHE A 311 20.20 -18.07 -3.27
CA PHE A 311 20.61 -18.34 -4.65
C PHE A 311 21.32 -17.16 -5.37
N LEU A 312 22.04 -16.31 -4.63
CA LEU A 312 22.76 -15.14 -5.19
C LEU A 312 23.71 -15.51 -6.33
N ASN A 313 24.43 -16.62 -6.18
CA ASN A 313 25.46 -17.07 -7.13
C ASN A 313 24.89 -17.88 -8.30
N MET A 314 23.57 -17.91 -8.47
CA MET A 314 22.91 -18.67 -9.53
C MET A 314 22.20 -17.73 -10.51
N LYS A 315 22.18 -18.12 -11.79
CA LYS A 315 21.50 -17.37 -12.86
C LYS A 315 19.98 -17.42 -12.74
N LEU A 316 19.44 -18.53 -12.25
CA LEU A 316 18.02 -18.78 -12.01
C LEU A 316 17.84 -19.42 -10.64
N ILE A 317 16.64 -19.30 -10.06
CA ILE A 317 16.28 -20.14 -8.91
C ILE A 317 16.18 -21.59 -9.41
N PRO A 318 16.79 -22.59 -8.74
CA PRO A 318 16.80 -23.96 -9.23
C PRO A 318 15.37 -24.50 -9.40
N PRO A 319 14.99 -25.01 -10.59
CA PRO A 319 13.64 -25.53 -10.85
C PRO A 319 13.34 -26.84 -10.10
N ASP A 320 14.37 -27.56 -9.66
CA ASP A 320 14.28 -28.85 -8.99
C ASP A 320 14.72 -28.79 -7.52
N TRP A 321 14.66 -27.61 -6.90
CA TRP A 321 15.00 -27.45 -5.49
C TRP A 321 14.10 -28.34 -4.60
N LYS A 322 14.73 -29.27 -3.89
CA LYS A 322 14.07 -30.32 -3.07
C LYS A 322 14.74 -30.56 -1.71
N LYS A 323 15.77 -29.79 -1.36
CA LYS A 323 16.64 -30.00 -0.19
C LYS A 323 16.69 -28.75 0.67
N ASP A 324 16.94 -28.91 1.97
CA ASP A 324 17.25 -27.79 2.86
C ASP A 324 18.47 -27.00 2.35
N MET A 325 18.48 -25.70 2.63
CA MET A 325 19.67 -24.88 2.42
C MET A 325 20.71 -25.23 3.51
N PRO A 326 22.02 -25.06 3.23
CA PRO A 326 23.04 -25.30 4.24
C PRO A 326 22.79 -24.46 5.50
N SER A 327 22.89 -25.09 6.67
CA SER A 327 22.86 -24.39 7.96
C SER A 327 24.02 -23.40 8.07
N ASP A 328 23.79 -22.25 8.70
CA ASP A 328 24.80 -21.20 8.88
C ASP A 328 24.75 -20.65 10.31
N TRP A 329 25.40 -21.38 11.23
CA TRP A 329 25.45 -20.98 12.63
C TRP A 329 26.15 -19.64 12.84
N ASN A 330 27.17 -19.30 12.05
CA ASN A 330 27.85 -18.02 12.18
C ASN A 330 26.91 -16.84 11.93
N HIS A 331 26.02 -16.98 10.94
CA HIS A 331 24.99 -15.98 10.67
C HIS A 331 23.93 -15.91 11.77
N PHE A 332 23.45 -17.06 12.25
CA PHE A 332 22.31 -17.13 13.18
C PHE A 332 22.69 -17.01 14.67
N MET A 333 23.95 -17.28 15.05
CA MET A 333 24.40 -17.31 16.45
C MET A 333 24.04 -16.03 17.24
N PRO A 334 24.20 -14.80 16.70
CA PRO A 334 23.83 -13.60 17.44
C PRO A 334 22.33 -13.52 17.81
N TYR A 335 21.46 -14.15 17.02
CA TYR A 335 20.02 -14.23 17.30
C TYR A 335 19.72 -15.37 18.27
N TRP A 336 20.44 -16.48 18.16
CA TRP A 336 20.36 -17.59 19.12
C TRP A 336 20.82 -17.17 20.52
N GLU A 337 21.89 -16.40 20.65
CA GLU A 337 22.36 -15.83 21.92
C GLU A 337 21.31 -14.92 22.56
N LYS A 338 20.65 -14.07 21.76
CA LYS A 338 19.52 -13.25 22.21
C LYS A 338 18.32 -14.10 22.62
N ALA A 339 18.05 -15.19 21.90
CA ALA A 339 17.00 -16.12 22.29
C ALA A 339 17.31 -16.81 23.62
N MET A 340 18.54 -17.25 23.85
CA MET A 340 18.98 -17.79 25.15
C MET A 340 18.94 -16.75 26.27
N SER A 341 19.16 -15.46 25.96
CA SER A 341 18.98 -14.39 26.94
C SER A 341 17.50 -14.18 27.29
N ARG A 342 16.62 -14.21 26.28
CA ARG A 342 15.17 -14.01 26.42
C ARG A 342 14.46 -15.22 27.02
N ILE A 343 14.93 -16.44 26.74
CA ILE A 343 14.35 -17.71 27.18
C ILE A 343 15.50 -18.57 27.76
N PRO A 344 15.91 -18.35 29.04
CA PRO A 344 17.12 -18.95 29.60
C PRO A 344 17.22 -20.47 29.55
N ILE A 345 16.10 -21.19 29.58
CA ILE A 345 16.07 -22.67 29.49
C ILE A 345 16.63 -23.20 28.15
N LEU A 346 16.72 -22.36 27.11
CA LEU A 346 17.35 -22.74 25.84
C LEU A 346 18.85 -23.06 25.99
N LYS A 347 19.50 -22.61 27.07
CA LYS A 347 20.90 -22.98 27.37
C LYS A 347 21.06 -24.47 27.67
N ASP A 348 19.99 -25.13 28.09
CA ASP A 348 19.96 -26.56 28.40
C ASP A 348 19.66 -27.41 27.15
N ALA A 349 19.44 -26.79 25.99
CA ALA A 349 19.15 -27.49 24.75
C ALA A 349 20.39 -28.29 24.28
N VAL A 350 20.26 -29.61 24.28
CA VAL A 350 21.28 -30.52 23.77
C VAL A 350 21.14 -30.64 22.25
N TYR A 351 22.20 -30.31 21.51
CA TYR A 351 22.27 -30.36 20.04
C TYR A 351 21.08 -29.67 19.32
N PRO A 352 20.87 -28.35 19.52
CA PRO A 352 19.86 -27.63 18.77
C PRO A 352 20.10 -27.78 17.26
N THR A 353 19.02 -27.95 16.49
CA THR A 353 19.11 -28.13 15.04
C THR A 353 18.72 -26.84 14.35
N LEU A 354 19.67 -26.24 13.63
CA LEU A 354 19.45 -25.05 12.80
C LEU A 354 19.01 -25.48 11.40
N ALA A 355 17.77 -25.15 11.06
CA ALA A 355 17.23 -25.26 9.71
C ALA A 355 17.44 -23.95 8.94
N ASN A 356 17.68 -24.07 7.63
CA ASN A 356 17.72 -22.96 6.69
C ASN A 356 16.85 -23.32 5.49
N SER A 357 15.90 -22.45 5.16
CA SER A 357 14.97 -22.63 4.05
C SER A 357 14.79 -21.31 3.30
N PRO A 358 14.58 -21.32 1.98
CA PRO A 358 14.23 -20.11 1.26
C PRO A 358 12.79 -19.68 1.58
N ASP A 359 12.55 -18.40 1.81
CA ASP A 359 11.20 -17.81 1.84
C ASP A 359 11.13 -16.57 0.95
N THR A 360 9.97 -16.32 0.36
CA THR A 360 9.77 -15.33 -0.69
C THR A 360 9.40 -13.97 -0.10
N PHE A 361 10.24 -12.97 -0.36
CA PHE A 361 10.01 -11.59 0.04
C PHE A 361 9.72 -10.68 -1.15
N THR A 362 8.95 -9.64 -0.87
CA THR A 362 8.59 -8.59 -1.84
C THR A 362 9.34 -7.30 -1.52
N PRO A 363 9.51 -6.38 -2.48
CA PRO A 363 10.28 -5.16 -2.25
C PRO A 363 9.86 -4.33 -1.05
N ASN A 364 8.56 -4.34 -0.72
CA ASN A 364 7.98 -3.54 0.35
C ASN A 364 7.49 -4.36 1.55
N GLY A 365 7.74 -5.68 1.59
CA GLY A 365 7.30 -6.56 2.68
C GLY A 365 5.77 -6.71 2.78
N LYS A 366 5.03 -6.49 1.69
CA LYS A 366 3.58 -6.72 1.58
C LYS A 366 3.29 -7.81 0.55
N TRP A 367 2.19 -8.52 0.69
CA TRP A 367 1.76 -9.55 -0.29
C TRP A 367 1.55 -8.96 -1.69
N ILE A 368 1.62 -9.79 -2.72
CA ILE A 368 1.34 -9.41 -4.11
C ILE A 368 0.17 -10.23 -4.61
N LEU A 369 -0.96 -9.56 -4.80
CA LEU A 369 -2.26 -10.14 -5.15
C LEU A 369 -2.85 -9.39 -6.36
N GLY A 370 -3.56 -10.11 -7.21
CA GLY A 370 -4.46 -9.53 -8.20
C GLY A 370 -4.15 -9.84 -9.66
N GLU A 371 -4.97 -9.29 -10.53
CA GLU A 371 -4.79 -9.35 -11.98
C GLU A 371 -3.63 -8.47 -12.42
N THR A 372 -2.85 -8.95 -13.39
CA THR A 372 -1.64 -8.28 -13.82
C THR A 372 -1.93 -7.29 -14.94
N PRO A 373 -1.35 -6.09 -14.90
CA PRO A 373 -1.60 -5.02 -15.87
C PRO A 373 -1.02 -5.26 -17.27
N GLU A 374 -0.29 -6.36 -17.47
CA GLU A 374 0.28 -6.72 -18.77
C GLU A 374 -0.58 -7.71 -19.55
N ILE A 375 -1.36 -8.55 -18.86
CA ILE A 375 -2.08 -9.66 -19.49
C ILE A 375 -3.41 -9.86 -18.76
N ASP A 376 -4.51 -9.70 -19.50
CA ASP A 376 -5.87 -9.98 -19.04
C ASP A 376 -5.99 -11.45 -18.60
N ASN A 377 -6.71 -11.67 -17.50
CA ASN A 377 -6.92 -12.95 -16.86
C ASN A 377 -5.64 -13.66 -16.34
N TYR A 378 -4.49 -12.99 -16.30
CA TYR A 378 -3.31 -13.46 -15.57
C TYR A 378 -3.35 -12.89 -14.15
N PHE A 379 -3.47 -13.75 -13.14
CA PHE A 379 -3.49 -13.37 -11.74
C PHE A 379 -2.21 -13.81 -11.00
N VAL A 380 -1.86 -13.09 -9.95
CA VAL A 380 -0.75 -13.42 -9.04
C VAL A 380 -1.23 -13.51 -7.59
N ALA A 381 -0.68 -14.46 -6.82
CA ALA A 381 -0.90 -14.56 -5.38
C ALA A 381 0.38 -15.07 -4.68
N VAL A 382 1.34 -14.18 -4.45
CA VAL A 382 2.72 -14.54 -4.08
C VAL A 382 3.35 -13.57 -3.06
N GLY A 383 4.56 -13.89 -2.60
CA GLY A 383 5.34 -13.00 -1.74
C GLY A 383 4.83 -12.92 -0.31
N MET A 384 4.71 -14.06 0.35
CA MET A 384 4.09 -14.17 1.68
C MET A 384 4.97 -13.70 2.85
N ASN A 385 6.22 -13.30 2.56
CA ASN A 385 7.16 -12.67 3.49
C ASN A 385 7.30 -13.43 4.82
N GLY A 386 7.67 -14.71 4.79
CA GLY A 386 7.85 -15.48 6.03
C GLY A 386 6.58 -16.10 6.61
N ASN A 387 5.40 -15.76 6.09
CA ASN A 387 4.11 -16.04 6.77
C ASN A 387 3.01 -16.61 5.84
N PRO A 388 3.28 -17.61 4.99
CA PRO A 388 2.29 -18.12 4.03
C PRO A 388 1.02 -18.66 4.69
N LEU A 389 1.13 -19.31 5.85
CA LEU A 389 -0.01 -19.91 6.55
C LEU A 389 -1.00 -18.86 7.07
N GLN A 390 -0.52 -17.73 7.61
CA GLN A 390 -1.37 -16.74 8.27
C GLN A 390 -2.44 -16.20 7.31
N GLY A 391 -2.03 -15.86 6.09
CA GLY A 391 -2.91 -15.25 5.09
C GLY A 391 -3.61 -16.24 4.16
N ALA A 392 -3.16 -17.49 4.06
CA ALA A 392 -3.54 -18.38 2.97
C ALA A 392 -5.05 -18.59 2.77
N GLY A 393 -5.81 -18.80 3.86
CA GLY A 393 -7.26 -18.96 3.78
C GLY A 393 -7.94 -17.72 3.19
N GLY A 394 -7.65 -16.54 3.76
CA GLY A 394 -8.23 -15.27 3.32
C GLY A 394 -7.78 -14.84 1.92
N ILE A 395 -6.52 -15.08 1.58
CA ILE A 395 -5.97 -14.79 0.23
C ILE A 395 -6.66 -15.68 -0.81
N GLY A 396 -6.79 -16.99 -0.54
CA GLY A 396 -7.49 -17.90 -1.45
C GLY A 396 -8.92 -17.47 -1.72
N LYS A 397 -9.66 -17.08 -0.68
CA LYS A 397 -11.01 -16.49 -0.83
C LYS A 397 -10.99 -15.22 -1.66
N ALA A 398 -10.12 -14.27 -1.32
CA ALA A 398 -10.04 -12.98 -2.00
C ALA A 398 -9.78 -13.12 -3.50
N MET A 399 -8.84 -14.00 -3.87
CA MET A 399 -8.49 -14.27 -5.25
C MET A 399 -9.61 -15.02 -5.98
N ALA A 400 -10.25 -16.00 -5.35
CA ALA A 400 -11.40 -16.70 -5.94
C ALA A 400 -12.54 -15.71 -6.23
N GLU A 401 -12.90 -14.87 -5.27
CA GLU A 401 -13.94 -13.85 -5.45
C GLU A 401 -13.58 -12.85 -6.54
N TRP A 402 -12.32 -12.41 -6.62
CA TRP A 402 -11.88 -11.50 -7.68
C TRP A 402 -12.04 -12.15 -9.06
N ILE A 403 -11.57 -13.38 -9.25
CA ILE A 403 -11.71 -14.12 -10.52
C ILE A 403 -13.18 -14.31 -10.89
N ILE A 404 -14.04 -14.66 -9.94
CA ILE A 404 -15.46 -14.95 -10.18
C ILE A 404 -16.25 -13.67 -10.50
N GLU A 405 -16.02 -12.59 -9.76
CA GLU A 405 -16.77 -11.34 -9.87
C GLU A 405 -16.16 -10.36 -10.90
N GLY A 406 -14.97 -10.66 -11.41
CA GLY A 406 -14.19 -9.80 -12.31
C GLY A 406 -13.61 -8.56 -11.64
N LYS A 407 -13.72 -8.43 -10.31
CA LYS A 407 -13.21 -7.28 -9.54
C LYS A 407 -13.05 -7.62 -8.06
N PRO A 408 -12.19 -6.90 -7.32
CA PRO A 408 -12.07 -7.07 -5.87
C PRO A 408 -13.40 -6.80 -5.16
N THR A 409 -13.76 -7.70 -4.23
CA THR A 409 -14.93 -7.62 -3.34
C THR A 409 -14.65 -6.88 -2.04
N GLN A 410 -13.38 -6.61 -1.74
CA GLN A 410 -12.89 -5.94 -0.55
C GLN A 410 -11.61 -5.15 -0.89
N GLU A 411 -11.23 -4.20 -0.03
CA GLU A 411 -10.10 -3.32 -0.31
C GLU A 411 -8.74 -4.06 -0.23
N HIS A 412 -7.95 -3.94 -1.30
CA HIS A 412 -6.68 -4.64 -1.51
C HIS A 412 -5.56 -3.77 -2.07
N LEU A 413 -5.71 -2.44 -2.10
CA LEU A 413 -4.73 -1.50 -2.67
C LEU A 413 -3.31 -1.73 -2.14
N ALA A 414 -3.16 -2.06 -0.85
CA ALA A 414 -1.85 -2.32 -0.23
C ALA A 414 -1.16 -3.59 -0.76
N PHE A 415 -1.92 -4.54 -1.32
CA PHE A 415 -1.45 -5.84 -1.82
C PHE A 415 -1.49 -5.95 -3.33
N ASP A 416 -2.14 -5.00 -4.02
CA ASP A 416 -2.32 -4.97 -5.47
C ASP A 416 -0.97 -5.03 -6.20
N VAL A 417 -0.86 -5.87 -7.23
CA VAL A 417 0.34 -6.02 -8.07
C VAL A 417 0.64 -4.74 -8.87
N GLN A 418 -0.37 -3.92 -9.16
CA GLN A 418 -0.25 -2.65 -9.88
C GLN A 418 0.59 -1.59 -9.13
N ARG A 419 0.99 -1.82 -7.87
CA ARG A 419 1.85 -0.89 -7.12
C ARG A 419 3.32 -0.89 -7.58
N PHE A 420 3.69 -1.73 -8.55
CA PHE A 420 5.06 -1.88 -9.01
C PHE A 420 5.24 -1.59 -10.51
N LEU A 421 6.40 -1.01 -10.83
CA LEU A 421 6.95 -0.84 -12.17
C LEU A 421 7.90 -1.99 -12.52
N ASP A 422 8.22 -2.11 -13.82
CA ASP A 422 9.17 -3.11 -14.34
C ASP A 422 10.54 -3.08 -13.64
N LEU A 423 11.00 -1.89 -13.24
CA LEU A 423 12.28 -1.73 -12.53
C LEU A 423 12.31 -2.54 -11.22
N HIS A 424 11.17 -2.67 -10.53
CA HIS A 424 11.09 -3.42 -9.28
C HIS A 424 11.19 -4.94 -9.52
N ASN A 425 10.97 -5.39 -10.76
CA ASN A 425 11.12 -6.79 -11.16
C ASN A 425 12.56 -7.13 -11.58
N ASN A 426 13.48 -6.17 -11.54
CA ASN A 426 14.90 -6.41 -11.80
C ASN A 426 15.49 -7.32 -10.71
N ARG A 427 16.21 -8.37 -11.11
CA ARG A 427 16.76 -9.37 -10.18
C ARG A 427 17.76 -8.76 -9.19
N MET A 428 18.66 -7.88 -9.65
CA MET A 428 19.66 -7.25 -8.79
C MET A 428 19.01 -6.28 -7.80
N TYR A 429 17.99 -5.53 -8.25
CA TYR A 429 17.16 -4.71 -7.37
C TYR A 429 16.56 -5.54 -6.23
N LEU A 430 15.94 -6.67 -6.57
CA LEU A 430 15.30 -7.55 -5.60
C LEU A 430 16.30 -8.19 -4.65
N GLN A 431 17.46 -8.63 -5.14
CA GLN A 431 18.55 -9.17 -4.33
C GLN A 431 19.03 -8.14 -3.29
N GLU A 432 19.29 -6.90 -3.70
CA GLU A 432 19.72 -5.84 -2.79
C GLU A 432 18.63 -5.44 -1.78
N ARG A 433 17.37 -5.36 -2.23
CA ARG A 433 16.23 -5.04 -1.37
C ARG A 433 15.96 -6.13 -0.33
N THR A 434 16.15 -7.40 -0.71
CA THR A 434 15.93 -8.56 0.18
C THR A 434 16.80 -8.48 1.44
N LYS A 435 18.03 -7.94 1.33
CA LYS A 435 18.96 -7.79 2.46
C LYS A 435 18.40 -6.99 3.64
N GLU A 436 17.51 -6.02 3.40
CA GLU A 436 16.96 -5.17 4.46
C GLU A 436 15.46 -5.37 4.72
N VAL A 437 14.68 -5.86 3.74
CA VAL A 437 13.22 -5.99 3.89
C VAL A 437 12.82 -7.07 4.89
N VAL A 438 13.63 -8.11 5.04
CA VAL A 438 13.44 -9.17 6.04
C VAL A 438 13.50 -8.58 7.44
N GLY A 439 14.61 -7.93 7.80
CA GLY A 439 14.80 -7.28 9.11
C GLY A 439 13.79 -6.17 9.41
N ARG A 440 13.25 -5.52 8.36
CA ARG A 440 12.19 -4.52 8.52
C ARG A 440 10.90 -5.07 9.12
N HIS A 441 10.63 -6.38 9.01
CA HIS A 441 9.47 -7.00 9.65
C HIS A 441 9.41 -6.72 11.15
N TYR A 442 10.57 -6.67 11.81
CA TYR A 442 10.69 -6.51 13.27
C TYR A 442 11.23 -5.12 13.65
N SER A 443 11.57 -4.27 12.68
CA SER A 443 11.91 -2.86 12.92
C SER A 443 10.72 -2.05 13.46
N ILE A 444 11.00 -0.86 14.02
CA ILE A 444 9.95 0.14 14.30
C ILE A 444 9.74 0.95 13.01
N PRO A 445 8.55 0.92 12.40
CA PRO A 445 8.26 1.73 11.23
C PRO A 445 7.92 3.17 11.67
N PHE A 446 8.94 3.98 11.96
CA PHE A 446 8.73 5.39 12.27
C PHE A 446 8.06 6.11 11.07
N PRO A 447 6.90 6.77 11.28
CA PRO A 447 6.15 7.39 10.19
C PRO A 447 7.00 8.38 9.41
N HIS A 448 7.03 8.22 8.08
CA HIS A 448 7.78 9.07 7.15
C HIS A 448 9.31 9.17 7.39
N GLN A 449 9.86 8.37 8.30
CA GLN A 449 11.27 8.41 8.74
C GLN A 449 11.93 7.02 8.63
N ASN A 450 11.40 6.14 7.79
CA ASN A 450 11.86 4.76 7.62
C ASN A 450 12.12 4.44 6.13
N GLU A 451 12.88 5.29 5.45
CA GLU A 451 13.24 5.10 4.04
C GLU A 451 14.26 3.97 3.89
N TYR A 452 14.17 3.24 2.78
CA TYR A 452 15.06 2.12 2.48
C TYR A 452 16.47 2.60 2.13
N LYS A 453 17.49 1.82 2.51
CA LYS A 453 18.91 2.17 2.29
C LYS A 453 19.48 1.55 1.02
N ASN A 454 19.06 0.33 0.67
CA ASN A 454 19.58 -0.38 -0.50
C ASN A 454 18.77 -0.02 -1.76
N ALA A 455 19.30 -0.37 -2.94
CA ALA A 455 18.59 -0.25 -4.22
C ALA A 455 17.89 1.13 -4.41
N ARG A 456 18.68 2.20 -4.23
CA ARG A 456 18.31 3.62 -4.35
C ARG A 456 18.92 4.23 -5.61
N LYS A 457 18.54 5.47 -5.93
CA LYS A 457 19.07 6.28 -7.04
C LYS A 457 18.83 5.62 -8.42
N LEU A 458 17.67 4.99 -8.59
CA LEU A 458 17.28 4.29 -9.83
C LEU A 458 16.55 5.19 -10.81
N ARG A 459 15.61 6.00 -10.32
CA ARG A 459 14.99 7.09 -11.07
C ARG A 459 15.29 8.39 -10.33
N CYS A 460 15.93 9.31 -11.00
CA CYS A 460 16.26 10.62 -10.47
C CYS A 460 15.71 11.66 -11.44
N SER A 461 15.17 12.76 -10.93
CA SER A 461 15.01 13.94 -11.78
C SER A 461 16.41 14.45 -12.17
N PRO A 462 16.54 15.20 -13.27
CA PRO A 462 17.77 15.93 -13.59
C PRO A 462 18.28 16.81 -12.45
N LEU A 463 17.41 17.23 -11.53
CA LEU A 463 17.76 18.08 -10.38
C LEU A 463 18.41 17.32 -9.23
N PHE A 464 18.33 15.99 -9.19
CA PHE A 464 18.78 15.17 -8.05
C PHE A 464 20.16 15.56 -7.51
N SER A 465 21.18 15.60 -8.37
CA SER A 465 22.56 15.89 -7.96
C SER A 465 22.74 17.33 -7.47
N VAL A 466 21.95 18.28 -7.96
CA VAL A 466 21.98 19.67 -7.51
C VAL A 466 21.29 19.80 -6.16
N LEU A 467 20.14 19.16 -5.98
CA LEU A 467 19.40 19.16 -4.73
C LEU A 467 20.18 18.43 -3.62
N GLU A 468 20.88 17.34 -3.92
CA GLU A 468 21.78 16.65 -2.97
C GLU A 468 22.89 17.59 -2.47
N LYS A 469 23.49 18.39 -3.35
CA LYS A 469 24.49 19.40 -2.98
C LYS A 469 23.92 20.56 -2.16
N ARG A 470 22.59 20.77 -2.23
CA ARG A 470 21.85 21.81 -1.50
C ARG A 470 21.23 21.29 -0.20
N GLY A 471 21.60 20.08 0.23
CA GLY A 471 21.18 19.52 1.52
C GLY A 471 19.89 18.71 1.48
N ALA A 472 19.41 18.31 0.30
CA ALA A 472 18.23 17.45 0.20
C ALA A 472 18.45 16.09 0.89
N VAL A 473 17.55 15.73 1.79
CA VAL A 473 17.44 14.37 2.34
C VAL A 473 16.34 13.62 1.59
N PHE A 474 16.70 12.53 0.92
CA PHE A 474 15.81 11.86 -0.03
C PHE A 474 15.06 10.65 0.52
N GLY A 475 13.81 10.50 0.09
CA GLY A 475 13.03 9.26 0.18
C GLY A 475 12.66 8.74 -1.20
N THR A 476 12.10 7.52 -1.27
CA THR A 476 11.77 6.89 -2.56
C THR A 476 10.28 6.60 -2.74
N ARG A 477 9.73 6.92 -3.92
CA ARG A 477 8.36 6.53 -4.33
C ARG A 477 8.37 6.16 -5.81
N MET A 478 7.82 4.99 -6.18
CA MET A 478 7.85 4.45 -7.56
C MET A 478 9.25 4.50 -8.21
N GLY A 479 10.29 4.24 -7.41
CA GLY A 479 11.70 4.28 -7.81
C GLY A 479 12.31 5.68 -7.91
N TYR A 480 11.52 6.76 -7.85
CA TYR A 480 12.01 8.13 -7.84
C TYR A 480 12.62 8.51 -6.51
N GLU A 481 13.78 9.15 -6.56
CA GLU A 481 14.35 9.94 -5.46
C GLU A 481 13.60 11.27 -5.32
N ARG A 482 13.04 11.51 -4.13
CA ARG A 482 12.27 12.73 -3.81
C ARG A 482 12.84 13.41 -2.57
N PRO A 483 13.16 14.72 -2.61
CA PRO A 483 13.51 15.46 -1.42
C PRO A 483 12.36 15.39 -0.40
N LEU A 484 12.66 14.92 0.81
CA LEU A 484 11.72 14.90 1.93
C LEU A 484 11.73 16.24 2.67
N TYR A 485 12.93 16.75 2.92
CA TYR A 485 13.24 18.07 3.48
C TYR A 485 14.68 18.46 3.05
N PHE A 486 15.06 19.70 3.30
CA PHE A 486 16.41 20.24 3.06
C PHE A 486 17.09 20.60 4.38
N ASP A 487 18.25 20.00 4.64
CA ASP A 487 19.11 20.39 5.77
C ASP A 487 19.86 21.69 5.42
N THR A 488 19.41 22.80 5.98
CA THR A 488 19.97 24.14 5.70
C THR A 488 21.34 24.36 6.34
N THR A 489 21.79 23.47 7.23
CA THR A 489 23.12 23.54 7.85
C THR A 489 24.20 22.92 6.95
N TYR A 490 23.80 22.12 5.96
CA TYR A 490 24.72 21.49 5.02
C TYR A 490 25.28 22.51 4.02
N ASN A 491 26.61 22.69 4.03
CA ASN A 491 27.30 23.67 3.19
C ASN A 491 27.84 23.09 1.87
N GLY A 492 27.38 21.90 1.46
CA GLY A 492 27.84 21.22 0.25
C GLY A 492 29.18 20.50 0.38
N LYS A 493 29.82 20.50 1.56
CA LYS A 493 31.09 19.80 1.82
C LYS A 493 30.87 18.62 2.75
N GLY A 494 31.51 17.49 2.42
CA GLY A 494 31.42 16.26 3.21
C GLY A 494 30.37 15.29 2.68
N PRO A 495 29.98 14.27 3.48
CA PRO A 495 28.91 13.36 3.09
C PRO A 495 27.56 14.10 3.06
N PRO A 496 26.66 13.77 2.12
CA PRO A 496 25.30 14.30 2.11
C PRO A 496 24.56 14.03 3.42
N PRO A 497 23.62 14.90 3.82
CA PRO A 497 22.84 14.69 5.03
C PRO A 497 22.00 13.41 4.94
N GLU A 498 21.90 12.70 6.06
CA GLU A 498 21.07 11.50 6.20
C GLU A 498 19.87 11.77 7.12
N MET A 499 18.80 10.99 6.92
CA MET A 499 17.62 11.02 7.79
C MET A 499 18.05 10.69 9.23
N PRO A 500 17.74 11.54 10.23
CA PRO A 500 18.08 11.27 11.62
C PRO A 500 17.31 10.06 12.16
N PRO A 501 17.71 9.50 13.32
CA PRO A 501 16.96 8.42 13.96
C PRO A 501 15.50 8.84 14.17
N GLY A 502 14.58 7.99 13.68
CA GLY A 502 13.15 8.24 13.70
C GLY A 502 12.58 8.40 15.10
N THR A 503 11.45 9.09 15.19
CA THR A 503 10.74 9.39 16.44
C THR A 503 9.23 9.39 16.21
N PHE A 504 8.45 9.12 17.26
CA PHE A 504 6.99 9.32 17.27
C PHE A 504 6.57 10.73 17.70
N TYR A 505 7.51 11.52 18.23
CA TYR A 505 7.31 12.90 18.64
C TYR A 505 7.57 13.84 17.46
N LYS A 506 7.65 15.15 17.73
CA LYS A 506 8.12 16.16 16.78
C LYS A 506 9.40 15.70 16.06
N PRO A 507 9.40 15.68 14.71
CA PRO A 507 10.58 15.29 13.95
C PRO A 507 11.79 16.17 14.26
N LYS A 508 12.98 15.58 14.28
CA LYS A 508 14.23 16.31 14.54
C LYS A 508 14.58 17.33 13.45
N PHE A 509 14.00 17.19 12.26
CA PHE A 509 14.15 18.11 11.14
C PHE A 509 12.98 19.09 11.00
N PHE A 510 12.13 19.23 12.04
CA PHE A 510 10.94 20.08 11.98
C PHE A 510 11.28 21.54 11.68
N ASP A 511 12.35 22.08 12.26
CA ASP A 511 12.72 23.49 12.06
C ASP A 511 13.05 23.79 10.59
N PHE A 512 13.68 22.83 9.89
CA PHE A 512 13.87 22.94 8.44
C PHE A 512 12.55 22.96 7.68
N MET A 513 11.58 22.12 8.06
CA MET A 513 10.25 22.15 7.45
C MET A 513 9.50 23.45 7.72
N LEU A 514 9.68 24.04 8.91
CA LEU A 514 9.10 25.34 9.26
C LEU A 514 9.71 26.45 8.40
N GLU A 515 11.02 26.46 8.23
CA GLU A 515 11.75 27.36 7.32
C GLU A 515 11.27 27.24 5.87
N GLU A 516 11.05 26.02 5.39
CA GLU A 516 10.48 25.72 4.09
C GLU A 516 9.04 26.25 3.96
N TYR A 517 8.21 26.08 4.98
CA TYR A 517 6.84 26.60 5.01
C TYR A 517 6.80 28.13 4.95
N HIS A 518 7.62 28.82 5.75
CA HIS A 518 7.70 30.28 5.70
C HIS A 518 8.10 30.79 4.32
N ALA A 519 9.01 30.09 3.62
CA ALA A 519 9.35 30.45 2.26
C ALA A 519 8.15 30.33 1.29
N CYS A 520 7.39 29.23 1.36
CA CYS A 520 6.14 29.10 0.60
C CYS A 520 5.09 30.17 0.96
N ARG A 521 5.09 30.66 2.20
CA ARG A 521 4.04 31.55 2.71
C ARG A 521 4.33 33.02 2.47
N GLU A 522 5.59 33.43 2.61
CA GLU A 522 6.03 34.83 2.66
C GLU A 522 6.93 35.22 1.48
N SER A 523 7.56 34.24 0.81
CA SER A 523 8.48 34.46 -0.29
C SER A 523 8.17 33.57 -1.50
N VAL A 524 9.11 32.69 -1.87
CA VAL A 524 8.97 31.69 -2.94
C VAL A 524 9.55 30.35 -2.45
N GLY A 525 8.72 29.32 -2.39
CA GLY A 525 9.15 27.92 -2.29
C GLY A 525 9.26 27.28 -3.67
N ILE A 526 10.26 26.43 -3.89
CA ILE A 526 10.40 25.60 -5.09
C ILE A 526 10.44 24.12 -4.72
N ILE A 527 9.57 23.31 -5.33
CA ILE A 527 9.43 21.87 -5.02
C ILE A 527 9.65 21.04 -6.28
N ASP A 528 10.53 20.03 -6.21
CA ASP A 528 10.64 19.02 -7.27
C ASP A 528 9.45 18.04 -7.22
N MET A 529 8.59 18.16 -8.23
CA MET A 529 7.38 17.37 -8.43
C MET A 529 7.49 16.39 -9.61
N SER A 530 8.71 16.17 -10.12
CA SER A 530 8.98 15.38 -11.33
C SER A 530 8.43 13.95 -11.27
N SER A 531 8.25 13.41 -10.08
CA SER A 531 7.75 12.04 -9.86
C SER A 531 6.25 11.84 -10.09
N PHE A 532 5.44 12.88 -10.31
CA PHE A 532 4.01 12.71 -10.64
C PHE A 532 3.84 11.99 -11.97
N SER A 533 2.82 11.14 -12.08
CA SER A 533 2.54 10.33 -13.27
C SER A 533 1.96 11.22 -14.37
N LYS A 534 2.44 11.06 -15.62
CA LYS A 534 2.05 11.92 -16.74
C LYS A 534 1.67 11.07 -17.95
N MET A 535 0.42 11.15 -18.39
CA MET A 535 -0.07 10.42 -19.55
C MET A 535 -0.46 11.39 -20.66
N LYS A 536 0.10 11.19 -21.85
CA LYS A 536 -0.27 11.92 -23.07
C LYS A 536 -1.38 11.14 -23.77
N ILE A 537 -2.46 11.83 -24.11
CA ILE A 537 -3.65 11.24 -24.71
C ILE A 537 -4.03 12.08 -25.93
N GLN A 538 -4.11 11.47 -27.10
CA GLN A 538 -4.42 12.20 -28.33
C GLN A 538 -5.14 11.36 -29.36
N SER A 539 -5.93 12.01 -30.23
CA SER A 539 -6.61 11.39 -31.36
C SER A 539 -6.59 12.32 -32.58
N GLN A 540 -6.77 11.75 -33.77
CA GLN A 540 -6.90 12.55 -35.00
C GLN A 540 -8.29 13.21 -35.13
N CYS A 541 -9.31 12.60 -34.53
CA CYS A 541 -10.69 13.10 -34.47
C CYS A 541 -11.07 13.51 -33.04
N ASN A 542 -12.31 13.95 -32.82
CA ASN A 542 -12.82 14.33 -31.49
C ASN A 542 -13.04 13.17 -30.51
N GLY A 543 -12.67 11.94 -30.88
CA GLY A 543 -12.87 10.73 -30.08
C GLY A 543 -12.29 10.78 -28.67
N VAL A 544 -11.16 11.49 -28.45
CA VAL A 544 -10.58 11.65 -27.11
C VAL A 544 -11.49 12.39 -26.14
N VAL A 545 -12.26 13.38 -26.62
CA VAL A 545 -13.15 14.17 -25.75
C VAL A 545 -14.30 13.30 -25.25
N ASP A 546 -14.99 12.60 -26.17
CA ASP A 546 -16.11 11.73 -25.84
C ASP A 546 -15.66 10.57 -24.93
N TRP A 547 -14.50 10.00 -25.21
CA TRP A 547 -13.91 8.96 -24.39
C TRP A 547 -13.59 9.45 -22.97
N LEU A 548 -12.87 10.56 -22.83
CA LEU A 548 -12.57 11.14 -21.52
C LEU A 548 -13.84 11.61 -20.80
N GLN A 549 -14.87 12.09 -21.51
CA GLN A 549 -16.17 12.40 -20.91
C GLN A 549 -16.80 11.17 -20.28
N SER A 550 -16.65 9.99 -20.86
CA SER A 550 -17.18 8.74 -20.29
C SER A 550 -16.40 8.24 -19.06
N LEU A 551 -15.12 8.58 -18.94
CA LEU A 551 -14.25 8.13 -17.84
C LEU A 551 -14.20 9.10 -16.66
N CYS A 552 -14.28 10.39 -16.93
CA CYS A 552 -14.07 11.46 -15.95
C CYS A 552 -15.38 11.95 -15.33
N THR A 553 -15.37 12.25 -14.04
CA THR A 553 -16.56 12.76 -13.33
C THR A 553 -16.90 14.20 -13.65
N ASN A 554 -15.91 15.02 -14.06
CA ASN A 554 -16.11 16.41 -14.43
C ASN A 554 -16.27 16.58 -15.96
N ASP A 555 -16.66 17.78 -16.39
CA ASP A 555 -16.71 18.12 -17.81
C ASP A 555 -15.29 18.37 -18.34
N VAL A 556 -14.84 17.52 -19.25
CA VAL A 556 -13.51 17.62 -19.85
C VAL A 556 -13.49 18.45 -21.13
N ASN A 557 -14.67 18.80 -21.67
CA ASN A 557 -14.78 19.64 -22.88
C ASN A 557 -14.62 21.12 -22.55
N ILE A 558 -13.49 21.45 -21.92
CA ILE A 558 -13.08 22.82 -21.59
C ILE A 558 -12.33 23.45 -22.77
N PRO A 559 -12.20 24.78 -22.86
CA PRO A 559 -11.39 25.41 -23.90
C PRO A 559 -9.93 24.91 -23.91
N VAL A 560 -9.29 24.96 -25.08
CA VAL A 560 -7.83 24.75 -25.18
C VAL A 560 -7.12 25.79 -24.30
N GLY A 561 -6.11 25.36 -23.54
CA GLY A 561 -5.53 26.19 -22.47
C GLY A 561 -6.17 25.96 -21.11
N GLY A 562 -7.25 25.18 -21.01
CA GLY A 562 -7.91 24.87 -19.75
C GLY A 562 -7.30 23.67 -19.01
N ILE A 563 -7.46 23.68 -17.69
CA ILE A 563 -7.19 22.56 -16.79
C ILE A 563 -8.50 22.18 -16.09
N VAL A 564 -8.77 20.89 -15.93
CA VAL A 564 -9.90 20.42 -15.11
C VAL A 564 -9.41 19.42 -14.07
N HIS A 565 -9.81 19.64 -12.82
CA HIS A 565 -9.69 18.63 -11.76
C HIS A 565 -10.89 17.69 -11.82
N THR A 566 -10.61 16.39 -11.92
CA THR A 566 -11.62 15.35 -12.09
C THR A 566 -11.18 14.04 -11.43
N GLY A 567 -12.14 13.17 -11.13
CA GLY A 567 -11.88 11.78 -10.77
C GLY A 567 -12.24 10.84 -11.90
N MET A 568 -11.63 9.66 -11.92
CA MET A 568 -12.13 8.46 -12.60
C MET A 568 -12.61 7.49 -11.53
N LEU A 569 -13.80 6.93 -11.71
CA LEU A 569 -14.43 6.08 -10.71
C LEU A 569 -14.67 4.68 -11.24
N ASN A 570 -14.83 3.72 -10.33
CA ASN A 570 -15.43 2.43 -10.63
C ASN A 570 -16.96 2.49 -10.59
N GLU A 571 -17.62 1.40 -10.99
CA GLU A 571 -19.09 1.28 -11.01
C GLU A 571 -19.78 1.43 -9.64
N ARG A 572 -19.01 1.37 -8.53
CA ARG A 572 -19.52 1.63 -7.18
C ARG A 572 -19.38 3.11 -6.79
N GLY A 573 -18.81 3.94 -7.65
CA GLY A 573 -18.58 5.37 -7.44
C GLY A 573 -17.32 5.69 -6.64
N GLY A 574 -16.47 4.70 -6.36
CA GLY A 574 -15.20 4.91 -5.66
C GLY A 574 -14.06 5.28 -6.63
N TYR A 575 -13.05 6.01 -6.16
CA TYR A 575 -11.97 6.49 -7.01
C TYR A 575 -11.08 5.33 -7.54
N GLU A 576 -10.83 5.34 -8.84
CA GLU A 576 -9.73 4.60 -9.48
C GLU A 576 -8.55 5.54 -9.79
N ASN A 577 -8.85 6.82 -10.03
CA ASN A 577 -7.85 7.86 -10.19
C ASN A 577 -8.38 9.24 -9.77
N ASP A 578 -7.52 10.05 -9.15
CA ASP A 578 -7.74 11.48 -8.89
C ASP A 578 -6.69 12.25 -9.70
N CYS A 579 -7.13 13.10 -10.64
CA CYS A 579 -6.22 13.66 -11.63
C CYS A 579 -6.61 15.04 -12.15
N LEU A 580 -5.61 15.70 -12.73
CA LEU A 580 -5.80 16.89 -13.57
C LEU A 580 -5.73 16.48 -15.03
N LEU A 581 -6.63 17.04 -15.85
CA LEU A 581 -6.55 17.00 -17.30
C LEU A 581 -6.27 18.39 -17.84
N VAL A 582 -5.26 18.50 -18.68
CA VAL A 582 -4.85 19.74 -19.36
C VAL A 582 -5.18 19.59 -20.83
N ARG A 583 -6.04 20.47 -21.38
CA ARG A 583 -6.38 20.45 -22.82
C ARG A 583 -5.37 21.30 -23.59
N GLU A 584 -4.34 20.64 -24.13
CA GLU A 584 -3.23 21.32 -24.81
C GLU A 584 -3.60 21.74 -26.23
N ARG A 585 -4.39 20.91 -26.92
CA ARG A 585 -4.97 21.19 -28.26
C ARG A 585 -6.37 20.58 -28.31
N GLU A 586 -7.10 20.81 -29.39
CA GLU A 586 -8.49 20.35 -29.56
C GLU A 586 -8.67 18.86 -29.18
N ASN A 587 -7.77 18.00 -29.68
CA ASN A 587 -7.78 16.54 -29.48
C ASN A 587 -6.50 16.02 -28.81
N CYS A 588 -5.94 16.78 -27.87
CA CYS A 588 -4.71 16.42 -27.18
C CYS A 588 -4.77 16.85 -25.71
N TYR A 589 -4.65 15.88 -24.82
CA TYR A 589 -4.68 16.07 -23.37
C TYR A 589 -3.41 15.55 -22.71
N LEU A 590 -2.96 16.28 -21.69
CA LEU A 590 -2.00 15.80 -20.71
C LEU A 590 -2.74 15.51 -19.40
N MET A 591 -2.62 14.29 -18.93
CA MET A 591 -3.13 13.86 -17.63
C MET A 591 -2.02 13.83 -16.61
N VAL A 592 -2.29 14.39 -15.43
CA VAL A 592 -1.37 14.37 -14.29
C VAL A 592 -2.04 13.65 -13.14
N SER A 593 -1.39 12.61 -12.63
CA SER A 593 -1.88 11.79 -11.50
C SER A 593 -0.81 11.63 -10.44
N PRO A 594 -1.16 11.29 -9.18
CA PRO A 594 -0.21 11.01 -8.11
C PRO A 594 0.88 10.01 -8.52
N THR A 595 2.07 10.14 -7.93
CA THR A 595 3.23 9.28 -8.23
C THR A 595 2.91 7.78 -8.14
N SER A 596 2.16 7.36 -7.14
CA SER A 596 1.84 5.94 -6.91
C SER A 596 0.81 5.38 -7.91
N GLN A 597 0.26 6.20 -8.81
CA GLN A 597 -0.75 5.78 -9.77
C GLN A 597 -0.19 5.34 -11.11
N GLN A 598 1.11 5.55 -11.40
CA GLN A 598 1.66 5.42 -12.75
C GLN A 598 1.22 4.14 -13.48
N THR A 599 1.38 2.98 -12.84
CA THR A 599 0.93 1.69 -13.40
C THR A 599 -0.59 1.57 -13.43
N ARG A 600 -1.27 1.89 -12.33
CA ARG A 600 -2.73 1.69 -12.18
C ARG A 600 -3.53 2.54 -13.16
N VAL A 601 -3.18 3.81 -13.32
CA VAL A 601 -3.89 4.70 -14.24
C VAL A 601 -3.63 4.31 -15.68
N LEU A 602 -2.41 3.88 -16.01
CA LEU A 602 -2.10 3.40 -17.36
C LEU A 602 -2.93 2.15 -17.69
N ASP A 603 -3.02 1.23 -16.74
CA ASP A 603 -3.84 0.01 -16.86
C ASP A 603 -5.32 0.33 -17.04
N TRP A 604 -5.87 1.15 -16.13
CA TRP A 604 -7.26 1.60 -16.19
C TRP A 604 -7.59 2.29 -17.53
N LEU A 605 -6.70 3.13 -18.05
CA LEU A 605 -6.91 3.77 -19.34
C LEU A 605 -6.90 2.75 -20.48
N LYS A 606 -5.97 1.79 -20.47
CA LYS A 606 -5.87 0.74 -21.50
C LYS A 606 -7.13 -0.13 -21.55
N ASP A 607 -7.64 -0.56 -20.39
CA ASP A 607 -8.84 -1.41 -20.30
C ASP A 607 -10.08 -0.76 -20.93
N HIS A 608 -10.09 0.58 -20.98
CA HIS A 608 -11.21 1.35 -21.50
C HIS A 608 -10.91 1.99 -22.86
N LEU A 609 -9.73 1.77 -23.46
CA LEU A 609 -9.41 2.33 -24.78
C LEU A 609 -10.38 1.77 -25.85
N PRO A 610 -10.76 2.60 -26.84
CA PRO A 610 -11.45 2.12 -28.03
C PRO A 610 -10.61 1.06 -28.77
N LYS A 611 -11.27 0.00 -29.23
CA LYS A 611 -10.62 -1.11 -29.96
C LYS A 611 -10.20 -0.77 -31.38
N ASP A 612 -10.63 0.37 -31.90
CA ASP A 612 -10.33 0.84 -33.27
C ASP A 612 -9.02 1.63 -33.35
N GLU A 613 -8.24 1.68 -32.25
CA GLU A 613 -6.96 2.39 -32.15
C GLU A 613 -7.07 3.90 -32.46
N SER A 614 -8.27 4.48 -32.37
CA SER A 614 -8.52 5.90 -32.65
C SER A 614 -7.86 6.86 -31.66
N ILE A 615 -7.49 6.36 -30.47
CA ILE A 615 -6.87 7.12 -29.38
C ILE A 615 -5.48 6.54 -29.08
N GLN A 616 -4.48 7.41 -29.10
CA GLN A 616 -3.12 7.11 -28.69
C GLN A 616 -2.90 7.50 -27.23
N LEU A 617 -2.29 6.60 -26.47
CA LEU A 617 -1.96 6.75 -25.06
C LEU A 617 -0.46 6.51 -24.86
N ALA A 618 0.24 7.42 -24.19
CA ALA A 618 1.65 7.27 -23.87
C ALA A 618 1.99 7.73 -22.45
N ASP A 619 2.75 6.93 -21.71
CA ASP A 619 3.37 7.35 -20.45
C ASP A 619 4.60 8.21 -20.74
N ILE A 620 4.50 9.51 -20.45
CA ILE A 620 5.54 10.51 -20.66
C ILE A 620 6.12 11.00 -19.34
N THR A 621 5.93 10.25 -18.25
CA THR A 621 6.32 10.63 -16.88
C THR A 621 7.77 11.11 -16.79
N SER A 622 8.68 10.44 -17.48
CA SER A 622 10.13 10.74 -17.45
C SER A 622 10.57 11.83 -18.42
N MET A 623 9.71 12.27 -19.35
CA MET A 623 10.06 13.30 -20.35
C MET A 623 10.15 14.71 -19.74
N TYR A 624 9.46 14.93 -18.62
CA TYR A 624 9.38 16.24 -17.98
C TYR A 624 9.92 16.23 -16.56
N THR A 625 10.76 17.22 -16.27
CA THR A 625 11.07 17.65 -14.91
C THR A 625 10.03 18.67 -14.49
N VAL A 626 9.45 18.50 -13.31
CA VAL A 626 8.39 19.38 -12.83
C VAL A 626 8.87 20.12 -11.60
N VAL A 627 8.84 21.45 -11.66
CA VAL A 627 9.09 22.31 -10.49
C VAL A 627 7.82 23.07 -10.17
N ASN A 628 7.38 22.99 -8.92
CA ASN A 628 6.26 23.76 -8.41
C ASN A 628 6.81 24.98 -7.68
N ILE A 629 6.46 26.17 -8.15
CA ILE A 629 6.88 27.47 -7.62
C ILE A 629 5.70 28.06 -6.86
N ILE A 630 5.88 28.24 -5.55
CA ILE A 630 4.81 28.50 -4.61
C ILE A 630 5.10 29.77 -3.83
N GLY A 631 4.10 30.60 -3.60
CA GLY A 631 4.17 31.75 -2.71
C GLY A 631 3.77 33.06 -3.38
N PRO A 632 3.56 34.11 -2.57
CA PRO A 632 3.02 35.39 -3.04
C PRO A 632 3.91 36.07 -4.09
N LYS A 633 5.21 35.77 -4.13
CA LYS A 633 6.17 36.36 -5.06
C LYS A 633 6.43 35.51 -6.31
N ALA A 634 5.80 34.33 -6.43
CA ALA A 634 6.04 33.39 -7.53
C ALA A 634 5.74 34.00 -8.92
N GLY A 635 4.64 34.75 -9.04
CA GLY A 635 4.26 35.40 -10.30
C GLY A 635 5.26 36.45 -10.77
N ALA A 636 5.80 37.25 -9.85
CA ALA A 636 6.81 38.27 -10.16
C ALA A 636 8.11 37.63 -10.66
N LEU A 637 8.58 36.57 -9.98
CA LEU A 637 9.77 35.81 -10.40
C LEU A 637 9.62 35.22 -11.81
N ILE A 638 8.48 34.59 -12.10
CA ILE A 638 8.25 33.99 -13.42
C ILE A 638 8.17 35.07 -14.51
N SER A 639 7.48 36.18 -14.24
CA SER A 639 7.36 37.30 -15.18
C SER A 639 8.72 37.89 -15.55
N GLU A 640 9.63 38.05 -14.58
CA GLU A 640 10.99 38.53 -14.83
C GLU A 640 11.79 37.57 -15.73
N LEU A 641 11.62 36.26 -15.52
CA LEU A 641 12.35 35.23 -16.26
C LEU A 641 11.80 34.97 -17.67
N SER A 642 10.55 35.32 -17.95
CA SER A 642 9.90 34.92 -19.20
C SER A 642 10.04 35.90 -20.37
N GLN A 643 10.38 37.17 -20.11
CA GLN A 643 10.39 38.28 -21.10
C GLN A 643 9.10 38.48 -21.92
N THR A 644 8.11 37.62 -21.74
CA THR A 644 6.76 37.68 -22.29
C THR A 644 5.87 38.38 -21.27
N ASP A 645 4.90 39.20 -21.70
CA ASP A 645 3.84 39.74 -20.83
C ASP A 645 2.97 38.59 -20.29
N ILE A 646 3.50 37.85 -19.32
CA ILE A 646 2.71 36.98 -18.47
C ILE A 646 2.00 37.90 -17.50
N ASP A 647 0.70 38.10 -17.71
CA ASP A 647 -0.16 38.72 -16.69
C ASP A 647 0.03 37.93 -15.38
N ILE A 648 0.55 38.61 -14.35
CA ILE A 648 0.80 38.06 -13.02
C ILE A 648 -0.49 37.42 -12.46
N ASN A 649 -1.66 37.84 -12.95
CA ASN A 649 -2.97 37.30 -12.61
C ASN A 649 -3.44 36.22 -13.59
N VAL A 650 -2.63 35.21 -13.85
CA VAL A 650 -3.10 34.03 -14.60
C VAL A 650 -4.26 33.39 -13.83
N GLN A 651 -5.40 33.21 -14.50
CA GLN A 651 -6.55 32.58 -13.87
C GLN A 651 -6.21 31.17 -13.39
N PRO A 652 -6.64 30.76 -12.17
CA PRO A 652 -6.49 29.39 -11.71
C PRO A 652 -7.01 28.37 -12.72
N PHE A 653 -6.40 27.20 -12.77
CA PHE A 653 -6.73 26.14 -13.75
C PHE A 653 -6.52 26.54 -15.22
N THR A 654 -5.56 27.44 -15.47
CA THR A 654 -5.10 27.77 -16.82
C THR A 654 -3.74 27.12 -17.12
N TYR A 655 -3.59 26.67 -18.35
CA TYR A 655 -2.37 26.18 -18.97
C TYR A 655 -1.91 27.17 -20.05
N LYS A 656 -0.62 27.50 -20.03
CA LYS A 656 0.05 28.25 -21.11
C LYS A 656 1.44 27.69 -21.35
N THR A 657 1.92 27.88 -22.57
CA THR A 657 3.31 27.66 -22.93
C THR A 657 4.07 28.98 -22.79
N VAL A 658 5.21 28.95 -22.10
CA VAL A 658 6.03 30.14 -21.82
C VAL A 658 7.51 29.82 -22.04
N ASN A 659 8.30 30.84 -22.35
CA ASN A 659 9.75 30.72 -22.34
C ASN A 659 10.23 31.06 -20.93
N ILE A 660 11.20 30.32 -20.38
CA ILE A 660 11.79 30.61 -19.07
C ILE A 660 13.32 30.63 -19.23
N GLY A 661 13.92 31.80 -19.07
CA GLY A 661 15.33 32.01 -19.39
C GLY A 661 15.59 31.76 -20.88
N TYR A 662 16.26 30.65 -21.20
CA TYR A 662 16.55 30.24 -22.59
C TYR A 662 15.84 28.94 -22.99
N ALA A 663 15.03 28.38 -22.08
CA ALA A 663 14.21 27.22 -22.37
C ALA A 663 12.93 27.68 -23.04
N SER A 664 12.72 27.23 -24.28
CA SER A 664 11.47 27.44 -24.98
C SER A 664 10.42 26.41 -24.57
N ASP A 665 9.16 26.78 -24.77
CA ASP A 665 8.02 25.89 -24.67
C ASP A 665 7.84 25.17 -23.31
N VAL A 666 8.20 25.84 -22.21
CA VAL A 666 7.93 25.35 -20.86
C VAL A 666 6.44 25.45 -20.58
N MET A 667 5.82 24.34 -20.17
CA MET A 667 4.39 24.33 -19.84
C MET A 667 4.20 24.90 -18.43
N MET A 668 3.44 25.98 -18.32
CA MET A 668 3.07 26.58 -17.04
C MET A 668 1.61 26.29 -16.72
N MET A 669 1.37 25.69 -15.56
CA MET A 669 0.04 25.39 -15.04
C MET A 669 -0.24 26.22 -13.79
N ALA A 670 -1.29 27.03 -13.81
CA ALA A 670 -1.74 27.85 -12.68
C ALA A 670 -2.56 27.02 -11.68
N PHE A 671 -1.91 26.05 -11.04
CA PHE A 671 -2.51 25.18 -10.03
C PHE A 671 -1.44 24.67 -9.07
N THR A 672 -1.75 24.62 -7.77
CA THR A 672 -0.87 24.03 -6.75
C THR A 672 -1.66 23.11 -5.81
N HIS A 673 -1.00 22.06 -5.31
CA HIS A 673 -1.57 21.16 -4.30
C HIS A 673 -1.29 21.61 -2.85
N THR A 674 -0.94 22.88 -2.63
CA THR A 674 -0.56 23.40 -1.30
C THR A 674 -1.55 24.41 -0.74
N GLY A 675 -2.53 24.85 -1.54
CA GLY A 675 -3.45 25.92 -1.21
C GLY A 675 -2.82 27.31 -1.11
N GLU A 676 -1.54 27.44 -1.46
CA GLU A 676 -0.84 28.72 -1.66
C GLU A 676 -0.79 29.05 -3.17
N PRO A 677 -0.77 30.35 -3.54
CA PRO A 677 -0.69 30.76 -4.95
C PRO A 677 0.63 30.30 -5.57
N GLY A 678 0.62 30.02 -6.87
CA GLY A 678 1.83 29.53 -7.55
C GLY A 678 1.54 28.82 -8.86
N PHE A 679 2.59 28.23 -9.42
CA PHE A 679 2.60 27.62 -10.74
C PHE A 679 3.41 26.32 -10.74
N CYS A 680 2.93 25.32 -11.47
CA CYS A 680 3.72 24.14 -11.81
C CYS A 680 4.32 24.31 -13.21
N LEU A 681 5.64 24.29 -13.31
CA LEU A 681 6.36 24.30 -14.58
C LEU A 681 6.73 22.87 -14.97
N TYR A 682 6.25 22.40 -16.13
CA TYR A 682 6.68 21.15 -16.74
C TYR A 682 7.73 21.48 -17.79
N ILE A 683 8.97 21.21 -17.42
CA ILE A 683 10.16 21.56 -18.18
C ILE A 683 10.61 20.31 -18.92
N PRO A 684 10.83 20.36 -20.24
CA PRO A 684 11.52 19.28 -20.95
C PRO A 684 12.82 18.94 -20.21
N SER A 685 13.03 17.67 -19.87
CA SER A 685 14.08 17.28 -18.91
C SER A 685 15.50 17.73 -19.30
N GLU A 686 15.76 17.96 -20.58
CA GLU A 686 17.04 18.50 -21.08
C GLU A 686 17.32 19.95 -20.65
N TYR A 687 16.28 20.76 -20.42
CA TYR A 687 16.41 22.15 -19.98
C TYR A 687 16.32 22.32 -18.46
N ALA A 688 16.04 21.24 -17.72
CA ALA A 688 15.74 21.28 -16.30
C ALA A 688 16.79 22.00 -15.45
N LEU A 689 18.07 21.68 -15.66
CA LEU A 689 19.17 22.30 -14.91
C LEU A 689 19.30 23.79 -15.20
N HIS A 690 19.14 24.19 -16.47
CA HIS A 690 19.16 25.60 -16.87
C HIS A 690 18.02 26.38 -16.23
N VAL A 691 16.79 25.89 -16.38
CA VAL A 691 15.61 26.57 -15.82
C VAL A 691 15.70 26.66 -14.30
N TYR A 692 16.09 25.58 -13.62
CA TYR A 692 16.25 25.59 -12.17
C TYR A 692 17.35 26.56 -11.71
N ASP A 693 18.52 26.57 -12.37
CA ASP A 693 19.60 27.53 -12.05
C ASP A 693 19.15 28.98 -12.21
N ARG A 694 18.42 29.30 -13.28
CA ARG A 694 17.85 30.64 -13.51
C ARG A 694 16.81 31.01 -12.44
N LEU A 695 15.93 30.08 -12.08
CA LEU A 695 14.95 30.26 -11.00
C LEU A 695 15.62 30.54 -9.66
N ILE A 696 16.64 29.77 -9.29
CA ILE A 696 17.37 29.97 -8.04
C ILE A 696 18.15 31.28 -8.06
N SER A 697 18.86 31.58 -9.16
CA SER A 697 19.72 32.76 -9.26
C SER A 697 18.92 34.07 -9.21
N VAL A 698 17.85 34.18 -10.01
CA VAL A 698 16.98 35.39 -10.00
C VAL A 698 16.07 35.39 -8.77
N GLY A 699 15.59 34.22 -8.36
CA GLY A 699 14.73 34.06 -7.19
C GLY A 699 15.43 34.39 -5.87
N PHE A 700 16.76 34.53 -5.84
CA PHE A 700 17.50 34.95 -4.65
C PHE A 700 16.95 36.27 -4.08
N ASP A 701 16.71 37.27 -4.93
CA ASP A 701 16.14 38.57 -4.53
C ASP A 701 14.68 38.47 -4.06
N TYR A 702 14.00 37.39 -4.44
CA TYR A 702 12.63 37.08 -4.02
C TYR A 702 12.59 36.21 -2.76
N GLY A 703 13.73 35.75 -2.24
CA GLY A 703 13.83 34.85 -1.09
C GLY A 703 13.46 33.40 -1.43
N ILE A 704 13.84 32.93 -2.63
CA ILE A 704 13.55 31.58 -3.09
C ILE A 704 14.24 30.52 -2.22
N ARG A 705 13.52 29.44 -1.91
CA ARG A 705 14.04 28.30 -1.15
C ARG A 705 13.51 26.97 -1.66
N ASP A 706 14.36 25.96 -1.67
CA ASP A 706 13.92 24.59 -1.94
C ASP A 706 13.04 24.05 -0.81
N VAL A 707 11.99 23.34 -1.17
CA VAL A 707 10.98 22.83 -0.24
C VAL A 707 10.78 21.34 -0.46
N GLY A 708 10.78 20.60 0.64
CA GLY A 708 10.64 19.15 0.66
C GLY A 708 9.18 18.68 0.58
N SER A 709 9.01 17.42 0.17
CA SER A 709 7.70 16.80 0.05
C SER A 709 6.98 16.58 1.39
N LEU A 710 7.69 16.56 2.53
CA LEU A 710 7.05 16.47 3.85
C LEU A 710 6.37 17.79 4.23
N THR A 711 7.01 18.93 3.96
CA THR A 711 6.42 20.25 4.18
C THR A 711 5.19 20.44 3.30
N GLN A 712 5.30 20.09 2.02
CA GLN A 712 4.16 20.07 1.08
C GLN A 712 2.99 19.23 1.61
N ARG A 713 3.30 18.04 2.17
CA ARG A 713 2.29 17.14 2.73
C ARG A 713 1.59 17.77 3.95
N PHE A 714 2.28 18.53 4.78
CA PHE A 714 1.65 19.20 5.91
C PHE A 714 0.77 20.38 5.46
N MET A 715 1.24 21.17 4.49
CA MET A 715 0.46 22.24 3.88
C MET A 715 -0.86 21.74 3.29
N ARG A 716 -0.85 20.63 2.52
CA ARG A 716 -2.09 20.08 1.93
C ARG A 716 -3.08 19.61 2.99
N ILE A 717 -2.60 19.05 4.09
CA ILE A 717 -3.45 18.59 5.21
C ILE A 717 -4.08 19.79 5.91
N GLU A 718 -3.29 20.82 6.18
CA GLU A 718 -3.76 22.07 6.78
C GLU A 718 -4.86 22.74 5.95
N LYS A 719 -4.76 22.65 4.62
CA LYS A 719 -5.76 23.18 3.68
C LYS A 719 -6.93 22.24 3.42
N PHE A 720 -7.00 21.09 4.10
CA PHE A 720 -8.05 20.08 3.93
C PHE A 720 -8.12 19.52 2.50
N ILE A 721 -6.96 19.27 1.89
CA ILE A 721 -6.85 18.66 0.55
C ILE A 721 -6.63 17.14 0.73
N PRO A 722 -7.59 16.28 0.31
CA PRO A 722 -7.41 14.82 0.37
C PRO A 722 -6.38 14.34 -0.65
N PHE A 723 -5.75 13.20 -0.39
CA PHE A 723 -4.73 12.62 -1.27
C PHE A 723 -5.00 11.14 -1.57
N TRP A 724 -4.69 10.71 -2.80
CA TRP A 724 -4.81 9.32 -3.23
C TRP A 724 -3.96 8.36 -2.39
N ALA A 725 -4.51 7.18 -2.11
CA ALA A 725 -3.93 6.12 -1.29
C ALA A 725 -3.68 6.50 0.19
N GLU A 726 -4.09 7.69 0.62
CA GLU A 726 -4.18 8.10 2.02
C GLU A 726 -5.66 8.33 2.40
N ASP A 727 -6.28 9.34 1.78
CA ASP A 727 -7.67 9.71 2.00
C ASP A 727 -8.60 9.22 0.89
N LEU A 728 -8.11 9.06 -0.34
CA LEU A 728 -8.91 8.58 -1.49
C LEU A 728 -8.51 7.15 -1.87
N THR A 729 -9.49 6.27 -2.03
CA THR A 729 -9.33 4.86 -2.44
C THR A 729 -10.49 4.39 -3.33
N ARG A 730 -10.41 3.14 -3.80
CA ARG A 730 -11.47 2.43 -4.55
C ARG A 730 -12.82 2.34 -3.81
N ASP A 731 -12.82 2.60 -2.51
CA ASP A 731 -13.99 2.48 -1.62
C ASP A 731 -14.47 3.83 -1.08
N THR A 732 -13.87 4.94 -1.49
CA THR A 732 -14.31 6.30 -1.11
C THR A 732 -14.91 7.01 -2.30
N THR A 733 -16.10 7.58 -2.16
CA THR A 733 -16.72 8.38 -3.23
C THR A 733 -16.35 9.87 -3.10
N PRO A 734 -16.47 10.66 -4.18
CA PRO A 734 -16.27 12.12 -4.12
C PRO A 734 -17.13 12.81 -3.07
N PHE A 735 -18.38 12.36 -2.87
CA PHE A 735 -19.30 12.96 -1.91
C PHE A 735 -18.89 12.67 -0.46
N GLU A 736 -18.38 11.46 -0.19
CA GLU A 736 -17.84 11.11 1.12
C GLU A 736 -16.56 11.90 1.41
N ALA A 737 -15.73 12.16 0.40
CA ALA A 737 -14.48 12.94 0.51
C ALA A 737 -14.71 14.47 0.60
N GLY A 738 -15.92 14.96 0.37
CA GLY A 738 -16.21 16.41 0.29
C GLY A 738 -15.82 17.05 -1.04
N CYS A 739 -15.43 16.27 -2.04
CA CYS A 739 -15.00 16.71 -3.37
C CYS A 739 -16.18 16.86 -4.35
N ASN A 740 -17.33 17.39 -3.90
CA ASN A 740 -18.52 17.49 -4.78
C ASN A 740 -18.27 18.31 -6.05
N HIS A 741 -17.34 19.27 -5.99
CA HIS A 741 -17.00 20.18 -7.09
C HIS A 741 -16.35 19.49 -8.30
N VAL A 742 -15.82 18.27 -8.14
CA VAL A 742 -15.20 17.49 -9.24
C VAL A 742 -16.20 16.60 -9.98
N VAL A 743 -17.50 16.68 -9.67
CA VAL A 743 -18.54 15.81 -10.22
C VAL A 743 -19.62 16.62 -10.94
N LYS A 744 -19.89 16.29 -12.21
CA LYS A 744 -20.94 16.85 -13.06
C LYS A 744 -21.99 15.79 -13.38
N LEU A 745 -22.98 15.64 -12.50
CA LEU A 745 -24.04 14.62 -12.62
C LEU A 745 -24.99 14.84 -13.82
N ASP A 746 -24.98 16.05 -14.38
CA ASP A 746 -25.75 16.48 -15.54
C ASP A 746 -25.17 15.99 -16.88
N LYS A 747 -23.91 15.57 -16.92
CA LYS A 747 -23.33 14.86 -18.09
C LYS A 747 -24.17 13.65 -18.48
N GLU A 748 -24.24 13.30 -19.75
CA GLU A 748 -25.01 12.14 -20.23
C GLU A 748 -24.62 10.84 -19.50
N TYR A 749 -23.33 10.52 -19.49
CA TYR A 749 -22.79 9.34 -18.84
C TYR A 749 -21.34 9.55 -18.37
N PHE A 750 -20.99 8.89 -17.27
CA PHE A 750 -19.61 8.56 -16.91
C PHE A 750 -19.62 7.34 -15.97
N ILE A 751 -18.51 6.59 -15.90
CA ILE A 751 -18.40 5.40 -15.02
C ILE A 751 -18.63 5.81 -13.57
N GLY A 752 -19.56 5.13 -12.89
CA GLY A 752 -19.94 5.45 -11.50
C GLY A 752 -21.03 6.52 -11.34
N LYS A 753 -21.51 7.17 -12.42
CA LYS A 753 -22.59 8.18 -12.37
C LYS A 753 -23.82 7.67 -11.63
N PHE A 754 -24.30 6.47 -11.95
CA PHE A 754 -25.50 5.91 -11.32
C PHE A 754 -25.29 5.61 -9.82
N ALA A 755 -24.08 5.21 -9.42
CA ALA A 755 -23.77 5.02 -8.02
C ALA A 755 -23.81 6.34 -7.25
N LEU A 756 -23.25 7.41 -7.83
CA LEU A 756 -23.30 8.74 -7.23
C LEU A 756 -24.71 9.32 -7.18
N GLN A 757 -25.53 9.16 -8.23
CA GLN A 757 -26.93 9.57 -8.21
C GLN A 757 -27.70 8.89 -7.06
N ARG A 758 -27.57 7.56 -6.93
CA ARG A 758 -28.18 6.83 -5.81
C ARG A 758 -27.66 7.31 -4.46
N GLN A 759 -26.35 7.58 -4.34
CA GLN A 759 -25.77 8.09 -3.10
C GLN A 759 -26.25 9.51 -2.76
N LYS A 760 -26.48 10.36 -3.78
CA LYS A 760 -27.06 11.70 -3.59
C LYS A 760 -28.47 11.62 -3.03
N ASP A 761 -29.27 10.66 -3.50
CA ASP A 761 -30.64 10.45 -3.02
C ASP A 761 -30.70 9.80 -1.63
N GLN A 762 -29.80 8.84 -1.35
CA GLN A 762 -29.79 8.07 -0.10
C GLN A 762 -29.01 8.73 1.03
N GLY A 763 -28.13 9.68 0.71
CA GLY A 763 -27.16 10.25 1.63
C GLY A 763 -25.90 9.39 1.82
N ILE A 764 -24.88 9.98 2.46
CA ILE A 764 -23.59 9.33 2.71
C ILE A 764 -23.53 8.67 4.10
N THR A 765 -22.84 7.54 4.21
CA THR A 765 -22.70 6.79 5.49
C THR A 765 -21.34 6.99 6.17
N LYS A 766 -20.41 7.64 5.48
CA LYS A 766 -19.16 8.17 6.03
C LYS A 766 -18.88 9.54 5.42
N LYS A 767 -18.14 10.39 6.13
CA LYS A 767 -17.66 11.67 5.62
C LYS A 767 -16.24 11.94 6.10
N LEU A 768 -15.40 12.48 5.22
CA LEU A 768 -14.07 13.00 5.56
C LEU A 768 -14.22 14.31 6.35
N VAL A 769 -13.54 14.39 7.48
CA VAL A 769 -13.58 15.52 8.42
C VAL A 769 -12.16 15.86 8.85
N MET A 770 -11.88 17.15 8.98
CA MET A 770 -10.64 17.66 9.56
C MET A 770 -10.81 17.80 11.08
N PHE A 771 -9.82 17.39 11.85
CA PHE A 771 -9.79 17.47 13.30
C PHE A 771 -8.55 18.25 13.73
N ILE A 772 -8.74 19.25 14.59
CA ILE A 772 -7.66 20.05 15.18
C ILE A 772 -7.44 19.56 16.61
N LEU A 773 -6.18 19.26 16.96
CA LEU A 773 -5.82 18.80 18.30
C LEU A 773 -5.58 20.02 19.19
N ASP A 774 -6.48 20.26 20.14
CA ASP A 774 -6.51 21.53 20.87
C ASP A 774 -5.57 21.59 22.07
N ASP A 775 -5.44 20.47 22.81
CA ASP A 775 -4.75 20.39 24.11
C ASP A 775 -3.45 19.56 24.06
N LEU A 776 -2.95 19.24 22.86
CA LEU A 776 -1.69 18.50 22.68
C LEU A 776 -0.51 19.48 22.63
N ASP A 777 0.52 19.25 23.43
CA ASP A 777 1.79 20.00 23.41
C ASP A 777 2.73 19.39 22.35
N PRO A 778 2.95 20.05 21.19
CA PRO A 778 3.70 19.45 20.09
C PRO A 778 5.16 19.14 20.43
N ASP A 779 5.74 19.76 21.46
CA ASP A 779 7.15 19.57 21.83
C ASP A 779 7.35 18.44 22.86
N LYS A 780 6.28 18.01 23.54
CA LYS A 780 6.35 16.98 24.60
C LYS A 780 5.55 15.73 24.28
N ASP A 781 4.44 15.87 23.58
CA ASP A 781 3.51 14.79 23.34
C ASP A 781 3.82 14.00 22.06
N ILE A 782 3.35 12.76 22.04
CA ILE A 782 3.44 11.89 20.87
C ILE A 782 2.55 12.47 19.78
N TRP A 783 3.09 12.60 18.57
CA TRP A 783 2.34 13.15 17.45
C TRP A 783 1.35 12.13 16.87
N SER A 784 0.27 12.68 16.32
CA SER A 784 -0.61 11.94 15.42
C SER A 784 0.07 11.76 14.06
N TRP A 785 0.01 10.56 13.49
CA TRP A 785 0.68 10.19 12.23
C TRP A 785 -0.22 9.44 11.25
N GLY A 786 -1.47 9.12 11.63
CA GLY A 786 -2.36 8.26 10.86
C GLY A 786 -2.65 6.94 11.57
N LEU A 787 -3.81 6.38 11.27
CA LEU A 787 -4.40 5.16 11.85
C LEU A 787 -4.91 5.26 13.28
N GLU A 788 -4.77 6.41 13.96
CA GLU A 788 -5.35 6.62 15.27
C GLU A 788 -6.88 6.53 15.23
N PRO A 789 -7.53 5.86 16.19
CA PRO A 789 -8.98 5.81 16.26
C PRO A 789 -9.56 7.14 16.76
N ILE A 790 -10.75 7.45 16.28
CA ILE A 790 -11.53 8.62 16.69
C ILE A 790 -12.75 8.14 17.45
N TYR A 791 -13.01 8.82 18.57
CA TYR A 791 -14.17 8.62 19.40
C TYR A 791 -15.09 9.84 19.36
N ARG A 792 -16.40 9.60 19.39
CA ARG A 792 -17.43 10.61 19.59
C ARG A 792 -18.27 10.19 20.78
N ASN A 793 -18.30 11.01 21.82
CA ASN A 793 -19.00 10.72 23.09
C ASN A 793 -18.63 9.32 23.62
N GLY A 794 -17.32 9.00 23.61
CA GLY A 794 -16.78 7.71 24.07
C GLY A 794 -16.96 6.53 23.11
N LYS A 795 -17.68 6.67 21.99
CA LYS A 795 -17.90 5.60 21.00
C LYS A 795 -16.97 5.75 19.80
N PHE A 796 -16.37 4.65 19.35
CA PHE A 796 -15.55 4.62 18.14
C PHE A 796 -16.39 5.00 16.91
N VAL A 797 -15.89 5.94 16.10
CA VAL A 797 -16.58 6.44 14.90
C VAL A 797 -15.73 6.41 13.64
N GLY A 798 -14.41 6.22 13.74
CA GLY A 798 -13.56 6.31 12.56
C GLY A 798 -12.09 6.25 12.89
N THR A 799 -11.27 6.45 11.87
CA THR A 799 -9.82 6.33 11.95
C THR A 799 -9.17 7.45 11.14
N VAL A 800 -8.10 8.04 11.68
CA VAL A 800 -7.29 9.05 10.99
C VAL A 800 -6.68 8.45 9.74
N THR A 801 -6.88 9.11 8.60
CA THR A 801 -6.27 8.76 7.32
C THR A 801 -4.93 9.47 7.14
N SER A 802 -4.92 10.78 7.41
CA SER A 802 -3.74 11.64 7.28
C SER A 802 -3.58 12.51 8.51
N ALA A 803 -2.35 12.68 9.01
CA ALA A 803 -2.03 13.64 10.06
C ALA A 803 -0.81 14.49 9.69
N GLY A 804 -0.74 15.71 10.17
CA GLY A 804 0.38 16.63 9.97
C GLY A 804 0.30 17.82 10.90
N TYR A 805 1.31 18.70 10.85
CA TYR A 805 1.32 19.95 11.58
C TYR A 805 0.74 21.07 10.70
N GLY A 806 -0.30 21.75 11.18
CA GLY A 806 -0.82 22.97 10.55
C GLY A 806 0.04 24.15 10.98
N PHE A 807 0.89 24.64 10.08
CA PHE A 807 1.89 25.67 10.41
C PHE A 807 1.25 27.01 10.77
N THR A 808 0.18 27.42 10.08
CA THR A 808 -0.56 28.66 10.41
C THR A 808 -1.29 28.54 11.74
N MET A 809 -1.74 27.33 12.06
CA MET A 809 -2.54 27.07 13.26
C MET A 809 -1.69 26.76 14.49
N GLU A 810 -0.40 26.45 14.27
CA GLU A 810 0.56 25.95 15.27
C GLU A 810 0.04 24.74 16.06
N LYS A 811 -0.69 23.85 15.37
CA LYS A 811 -1.35 22.68 15.96
C LYS A 811 -1.25 21.46 15.07
N LEU A 812 -1.32 20.28 15.67
CA LEU A 812 -1.54 19.06 14.88
C LEU A 812 -2.95 19.02 14.30
N VAL A 813 -3.03 18.57 13.06
CA VAL A 813 -4.24 18.45 12.26
C VAL A 813 -4.34 17.04 11.70
N CYS A 814 -5.53 16.47 11.77
CA CYS A 814 -5.86 15.14 11.24
C CYS A 814 -7.00 15.22 10.24
N LEU A 815 -6.93 14.46 9.15
CA LEU A 815 -8.06 14.13 8.29
C LEU A 815 -8.53 12.72 8.62
N ALA A 816 -9.84 12.50 8.62
CA ALA A 816 -10.39 11.19 8.95
C ALA A 816 -11.82 10.99 8.43
N TYR A 817 -12.15 9.75 8.06
CA TYR A 817 -13.53 9.38 7.82
C TYR A 817 -14.23 9.02 9.13
N ILE A 818 -15.39 9.64 9.37
CA ILE A 818 -16.27 9.26 10.48
C ILE A 818 -17.57 8.63 10.00
N ARG A 819 -18.06 7.69 10.79
CA ARG A 819 -19.32 6.94 10.65
C ARG A 819 -20.12 7.07 11.94
N ARG A 820 -21.42 6.75 11.88
CA ARG A 820 -22.21 6.56 13.11
C ARG A 820 -21.76 5.25 13.77
N PRO A 821 -21.68 5.19 15.11
CA PRO A 821 -21.38 3.93 15.80
C PRO A 821 -22.38 2.85 15.39
N PHE A 822 -21.88 1.63 15.15
CA PHE A 822 -22.72 0.44 14.95
C PHE A 822 -23.41 0.07 16.27
N THR A 823 -24.46 0.78 16.67
CA THR A 823 -25.20 0.44 17.90
C THR A 823 -26.71 0.26 17.71
N ASP A 824 -27.27 0.35 16.50
CA ASP A 824 -28.70 0.04 16.31
C ASP A 824 -29.07 -0.39 14.88
N ASN A 825 -29.39 -1.68 14.72
CA ASN A 825 -29.79 -2.31 13.44
C ASN A 825 -31.22 -1.96 12.98
N ARG A 826 -31.87 -0.95 13.57
CA ARG A 826 -33.32 -0.75 13.41
C ARG A 826 -33.74 0.15 12.25
N ASN A 827 -32.84 0.87 11.58
CA ASN A 827 -33.18 1.60 10.35
C ASN A 827 -31.94 2.05 9.54
N ARG A 828 -31.87 1.72 8.23
CA ARG A 828 -30.77 2.19 7.35
C ARG A 828 -30.69 3.71 7.22
N ASN A 829 -31.83 4.42 7.28
CA ASN A 829 -31.86 5.89 7.27
C ASN A 829 -31.16 6.51 8.50
N HIS A 830 -31.02 5.76 9.59
CA HIS A 830 -30.32 6.21 10.80
C HIS A 830 -28.79 6.16 10.68
N MET A 831 -28.24 5.66 9.56
CA MET A 831 -26.78 5.56 9.32
C MET A 831 -26.22 6.77 8.53
N VAL A 832 -27.07 7.65 8.02
CA VAL A 832 -26.64 8.82 7.23
C VAL A 832 -25.87 9.81 8.10
N ILE A 833 -24.72 10.27 7.60
CA ILE A 833 -23.88 11.31 8.21
C ILE A 833 -24.26 12.66 7.59
N THR A 834 -24.67 13.61 8.43
CA THR A 834 -24.99 15.00 8.04
C THR A 834 -24.03 15.98 8.69
N ASN A 835 -23.92 17.20 8.16
CA ASN A 835 -23.09 18.25 8.77
C ASN A 835 -23.53 18.53 10.23
N ASP A 836 -24.83 18.55 10.50
CA ASP A 836 -25.38 18.80 11.85
C ASP A 836 -24.98 17.71 12.86
N TYR A 837 -24.84 16.46 12.41
CA TYR A 837 -24.35 15.38 13.27
C TYR A 837 -22.89 15.60 13.68
N ILE A 838 -22.07 16.07 12.73
CA ILE A 838 -20.63 16.31 12.89
C ILE A 838 -20.38 17.53 13.77
N LEU A 839 -21.10 18.62 13.50
CA LEU A 839 -20.92 19.91 14.15
C LEU A 839 -21.85 20.11 15.36
N SER A 840 -22.52 19.05 15.83
CA SER A 840 -23.43 19.15 16.96
C SER A 840 -22.70 19.73 18.20
N PRO A 841 -23.23 20.77 18.86
CA PRO A 841 -22.62 21.35 20.06
C PRO A 841 -22.47 20.37 21.23
N THR A 842 -23.21 19.25 21.20
CA THR A 842 -23.15 18.19 22.21
C THR A 842 -22.16 17.08 21.86
N ALA A 843 -21.55 17.12 20.67
CA ALA A 843 -20.58 16.12 20.25
C ALA A 843 -19.20 16.45 20.83
N LYS A 844 -18.65 15.53 21.61
CA LYS A 844 -17.27 15.55 22.09
C LYS A 844 -16.46 14.55 21.28
N TYR A 845 -15.43 15.03 20.59
CA TYR A 845 -14.54 14.19 19.81
C TYR A 845 -13.19 14.04 20.50
N GLU A 846 -12.62 12.84 20.41
CA GLU A 846 -11.29 12.51 20.94
C GLU A 846 -10.52 11.67 19.92
N ILE A 847 -9.20 11.86 19.83
CA ILE A 847 -8.28 10.99 19.10
C ILE A 847 -7.40 10.25 20.12
N ASP A 848 -7.32 8.93 20.01
CA ASP A 848 -6.43 8.12 20.84
C ASP A 848 -5.05 8.00 20.19
N ILE A 849 -4.07 8.67 20.78
CA ILE A 849 -2.67 8.61 20.36
C ILE A 849 -1.91 7.78 21.38
N ALA A 850 -1.56 6.55 20.98
CA ALA A 850 -0.76 5.64 21.79
C ALA A 850 -1.34 5.39 23.21
N GLY A 851 -2.66 5.28 23.34
CA GLY A 851 -3.37 5.03 24.60
C GLY A 851 -3.80 6.29 25.35
N THR A 852 -3.48 7.48 24.84
CA THR A 852 -3.88 8.76 25.43
C THR A 852 -4.90 9.45 24.54
N ARG A 853 -6.06 9.82 25.10
CA ARG A 853 -7.13 10.50 24.36
C ARG A 853 -6.97 12.00 24.45
N PHE A 854 -6.84 12.64 23.29
CA PHE A 854 -6.79 14.10 23.18
C PHE A 854 -8.12 14.62 22.64
N PRO A 855 -8.72 15.66 23.25
CA PRO A 855 -9.90 16.30 22.71
C PRO A 855 -9.57 16.98 21.37
N VAL A 856 -10.51 16.91 20.44
CA VAL A 856 -10.33 17.48 19.09
C VAL A 856 -11.56 18.24 18.61
N THR A 857 -11.33 19.29 17.84
CA THR A 857 -12.39 20.08 17.22
C THR A 857 -12.62 19.65 15.76
N PRO A 858 -13.83 19.20 15.37
CA PRO A 858 -14.15 18.86 13.98
C PRO A 858 -14.35 20.10 13.10
N LYS A 859 -13.90 20.02 11.86
CA LYS A 859 -14.08 21.01 10.79
C LYS A 859 -14.47 20.28 9.50
N ILE A 860 -15.50 20.80 8.82
CA ILE A 860 -15.98 20.28 7.53
C ILE A 860 -15.56 21.15 6.33
N HIS A 861 -14.87 22.26 6.62
CA HIS A 861 -14.28 23.18 5.66
C HIS A 861 -12.92 23.64 6.21
N THR A 862 -12.04 24.08 5.34
CA THR A 862 -10.76 24.67 5.73
C THR A 862 -11.02 25.86 6.67
N PRO A 863 -10.34 25.93 7.83
CA PRO A 863 -10.51 27.05 8.76
C PRO A 863 -10.15 28.38 8.09
N CYS A 864 -11.01 29.39 8.23
CA CYS A 864 -10.63 30.77 7.96
C CYS A 864 -9.68 31.23 9.07
N VAL A 865 -8.38 31.15 8.83
CA VAL A 865 -7.41 31.76 9.73
C VAL A 865 -7.35 33.25 9.39
N ASN A 866 -8.03 34.08 10.18
CA ASN A 866 -7.88 35.53 10.11
C ASN A 866 -6.45 35.87 10.50
N ILE A 867 -5.67 36.36 9.53
CA ILE A 867 -4.30 36.79 9.76
C ILE A 867 -4.39 38.23 10.26
N ASN A 868 -3.99 38.47 11.50
CA ASN A 868 -3.68 39.82 11.95
C ASN A 868 -2.48 40.32 11.15
N MET A 869 -2.72 40.99 10.02
CA MET A 869 -1.71 41.74 9.26
C MET A 869 -1.24 43.01 10.01
N GLN A 870 -1.20 43.01 11.34
CA GLN A 870 -0.90 44.18 12.17
C GLN A 870 0.58 44.30 12.59
N LYS A 871 1.52 43.62 11.91
CA LYS A 871 2.97 43.84 12.10
C LYS A 871 3.78 43.91 10.81
N VAL A 872 3.16 44.35 9.71
CA VAL A 872 3.88 44.85 8.52
C VAL A 872 3.28 46.19 8.10
N SER A 873 3.36 47.15 9.00
CA SER A 873 3.09 48.56 8.71
C SER A 873 4.12 49.39 9.46
N ASP A 874 5.34 49.37 8.94
CA ASP A 874 6.34 50.44 8.95
C ASP A 874 7.68 49.82 8.57
N ASP A 875 7.98 49.79 7.26
CA ASP A 875 9.24 50.32 6.75
C ASP A 875 9.35 50.14 5.22
N SER A 876 9.26 51.28 4.53
CA SER A 876 9.76 51.60 3.18
C SER A 876 9.28 50.78 1.97
N GLN A 877 8.73 51.48 0.98
CA GLN A 877 8.62 51.04 -0.41
C GLN A 877 9.97 50.48 -0.91
N TYR A 878 10.07 49.16 -1.03
CA TYR A 878 11.20 48.51 -1.70
C TYR A 878 11.06 48.69 -3.22
N VAL A 879 11.95 49.50 -3.79
CA VAL A 879 12.18 49.62 -5.24
C VAL A 879 13.35 48.69 -5.59
N PRO A 880 13.18 47.71 -6.50
CA PRO A 880 14.27 46.82 -6.91
C PRO A 880 15.47 47.59 -7.48
N LYS A 881 16.68 47.29 -7.00
CA LYS A 881 17.94 47.97 -7.36
C LYS A 881 18.42 47.75 -8.82
N VAL A 882 17.62 47.13 -9.67
CA VAL A 882 17.93 46.94 -11.11
C VAL A 882 17.14 47.91 -12.01
N ILE A 883 16.16 48.65 -11.48
CA ILE A 883 15.36 49.64 -12.25
C ILE A 883 15.98 51.06 -12.18
N SER A 884 17.08 51.28 -11.44
CA SER A 884 17.73 52.60 -11.35
C SER A 884 18.90 52.83 -12.33
N GLN A 885 19.16 51.92 -13.27
CA GLN A 885 20.26 52.09 -14.25
C GLN A 885 19.83 52.13 -15.73
N ILE A 886 18.53 52.15 -16.04
CA ILE A 886 18.04 52.27 -17.44
C ILE A 886 17.34 53.62 -17.71
N THR A 887 17.31 54.54 -16.74
CA THR A 887 16.72 55.89 -16.92
C THR A 887 17.71 57.06 -16.74
N ARG A 888 19.02 56.81 -16.81
CA ARG A 888 20.04 57.87 -16.96
C ARG A 888 21.25 57.40 -17.77
N ASN A 889 21.06 57.27 -19.09
CA ASN A 889 21.88 57.84 -20.16
C ASN A 889 21.37 57.37 -21.52
#